data_AF-A0A2A2R8N6-F1
#
_entry.id   AF-A0A2A2R8N6-F1
#
_cell.length_a   1.000
_cell.length_b   1.000
_cell.length_c   1.000
_cell.angle_alpha   90.00
_cell.angle_beta   90.00
_cell.angle_gamma   90.00
#
_symmetry.space_group_name_H-M   'P 1'
#
loop_
_entity.id
_entity.type
_entity.pdbx_description
1 polymer ?
#
loop_
_entity_poly.entity_id
_entity_poly.type
_entity_poly.pdbx_seq_one_letter_code
_entity_poly.pdbx_strand_id
1 'polypeptide(L)'
;MQPKITLIGAGSVVFAKQLIADVLQAPELGDATICLMDIDPSRLKVADIMARRMVAKLNSKVKIEATTNQRKAVQGARYVICTIQVGGYKPGTVIDFEIPKKYGLRQTIADTLGVGGVFRGLRTIPVINKIAQDIAEVGAPDCILLNYTNPMAMNCLGVARAVGIPHVGLCHSVQGTSQQLANFAGVDYKDVTYLVAGINHMAFFLKLEYRNQDIYPLLFKCIQDPKFKAEKVRFEMMRRTGYFVTESSEHQSEYVPYFIHHGPKVVEQFDIPLDEYIRRCESIMATWHSAEAELIGGKGGDIQIPKLSHEYGSFIIRARETNKPVVIYGNVPNTGLITNLPQGCCVEVPCLIDGQGIQPTVIGDLPPQLAALCRSNINVQELTVEAALTKKREHIYHAVMVDPHTATQLPLDKIWDMCDELIEAHQKVGLLGEFSPTIKNTGRGYAGIGDRVLAKLTSSSGLLPKKWSEFDLAVELENPAEVAQEVAVTVSTSDVTFKPQTIRVKLGAGKKIEQKIKFAPKELPTEKLEINLKGETPNVLCKGLVLGARQEILIPKGGESVTPFTLAGFNAGDVRLSCEKNGLRIKTHIFDSKVTADKKSSRNSYESSSCIELFFCPANGGGIAQIFCHPQPGKKVPVVLHAGGKPVNGVKASQSISKIAYDVDLLIPYAELGFAGRPKEFLFDLIANLTALGDAHSGGRLALNGNYDSYCRSGHYSCVSAE
;
A
#
# COMPACT_ATOMS: atom_id res chain seq x y z
N MET A 1 32.65 4.79 -19.15
CA MET A 1 32.24 3.38 -18.98
C MET A 1 31.09 3.15 -19.95
N GLN A 2 31.03 2.01 -20.64
CA GLN A 2 29.97 1.74 -21.63
C GLN A 2 28.60 1.67 -20.93
N PRO A 3 27.59 2.46 -21.33
CA PRO A 3 26.31 2.44 -20.64
C PRO A 3 25.58 1.13 -20.91
N LYS A 4 25.06 0.51 -19.85
CA LYS A 4 24.08 -0.58 -19.95
C LYS A 4 22.67 0.01 -19.86
N ILE A 5 21.87 -0.24 -20.90
CA ILE A 5 20.48 0.19 -21.06
C ILE A 5 19.61 -1.05 -20.95
N THR A 6 18.79 -1.14 -19.92
CA THR A 6 17.91 -2.28 -19.69
C THR A 6 16.47 -1.94 -20.06
N LEU A 7 15.83 -2.76 -20.88
CA LEU A 7 14.42 -2.65 -21.25
C LEU A 7 13.64 -3.75 -20.50
N ILE A 8 12.83 -3.36 -19.52
CA ILE A 8 11.91 -4.25 -18.80
C ILE A 8 10.53 -4.18 -19.47
N GLY A 9 9.97 -5.35 -19.79
CA GLY A 9 8.80 -5.48 -20.66
C GLY A 9 9.17 -5.49 -22.15
N ALA A 10 10.37 -5.96 -22.49
CA ALA A 10 10.88 -5.95 -23.86
C ALA A 10 10.03 -6.78 -24.86
N GLY A 11 9.17 -7.68 -24.37
CA GLY A 11 8.17 -8.39 -25.15
C GLY A 11 7.07 -7.50 -25.73
N SER A 12 7.00 -6.22 -25.34
CA SER A 12 6.28 -5.17 -26.07
C SER A 12 7.05 -4.78 -27.34
N VAL A 13 7.15 -5.73 -28.29
CA VAL A 13 8.11 -5.70 -29.40
C VAL A 13 7.98 -4.45 -30.27
N VAL A 14 6.77 -3.92 -30.48
CA VAL A 14 6.55 -2.68 -31.25
C VAL A 14 7.23 -1.47 -30.58
N PHE A 15 7.04 -1.32 -29.26
CA PHE A 15 7.62 -0.22 -28.51
C PHE A 15 9.13 -0.39 -28.33
N ALA A 16 9.56 -1.61 -28.00
CA ALA A 16 10.98 -1.97 -27.90
C ALA A 16 11.71 -1.70 -29.22
N LYS A 17 11.09 -1.99 -30.38
CA LYS A 17 11.67 -1.75 -31.70
C LYS A 17 12.08 -0.30 -31.90
N GLN A 18 11.21 0.64 -31.51
CA GLN A 18 11.46 2.06 -31.75
C GLN A 18 12.60 2.60 -30.88
N LEU A 19 12.59 2.29 -29.59
CA LEU A 19 13.66 2.71 -28.68
C LEU A 19 15.01 2.06 -29.01
N ILE A 20 15.01 0.78 -29.37
CA ILE A 20 16.22 0.09 -29.83
C ILE A 20 16.72 0.74 -31.13
N ALA A 21 15.83 1.06 -32.08
CA ALA A 21 16.21 1.75 -33.31
C ALA A 21 16.89 3.09 -33.04
N ASP A 22 16.33 3.89 -32.13
CA ASP A 22 16.87 5.19 -31.79
C ASP A 22 18.24 5.11 -31.13
N VAL A 23 18.43 4.15 -30.20
CA VAL A 23 19.72 3.90 -29.55
C VAL A 23 20.76 3.42 -30.56
N LEU A 24 20.41 2.48 -31.44
CA LEU A 24 21.33 1.94 -32.45
C LEU A 24 21.75 2.97 -33.50
N GLN A 25 20.91 3.97 -33.76
CA GLN A 25 21.17 5.06 -34.71
C GLN A 25 21.91 6.26 -34.08
N ALA A 26 22.24 6.20 -32.79
CA ALA A 26 23.04 7.22 -32.09
C ALA A 26 24.52 6.80 -32.03
N PRO A 27 25.44 7.41 -32.81
CA PRO A 27 26.85 7.03 -32.84
C PRO A 27 27.53 7.06 -31.46
N GLU A 28 27.13 8.01 -30.62
CA GLU A 28 27.57 8.16 -29.23
C GLU A 28 27.25 6.95 -28.33
N LEU A 29 26.31 6.09 -28.72
CA LEU A 29 25.92 4.87 -28.00
C LEU A 29 26.40 3.59 -28.71
N GLY A 30 27.29 3.73 -29.70
CA GLY A 30 27.70 2.63 -30.59
C GLY A 30 28.37 1.44 -29.90
N ASP A 31 28.81 1.58 -28.66
CA ASP A 31 29.44 0.53 -27.84
C ASP A 31 28.65 0.19 -26.56
N ALA A 32 27.39 0.62 -26.47
CA ALA A 32 26.50 0.32 -25.35
C ALA A 32 26.11 -1.17 -25.28
N THR A 33 25.60 -1.58 -24.12
CA THR A 33 24.91 -2.87 -23.95
C THR A 33 23.41 -2.62 -23.79
N ILE A 34 22.60 -3.27 -24.62
CA ILE A 34 21.14 -3.31 -24.45
C ILE A 34 20.77 -4.66 -23.82
N CYS A 35 20.13 -4.62 -22.65
CA CYS A 35 19.64 -5.79 -21.94
C CYS A 35 18.11 -5.86 -22.05
N LEU A 36 17.60 -6.89 -22.72
CA LEU A 36 16.17 -7.14 -22.88
C LEU A 36 15.67 -8.03 -21.74
N MET A 37 14.62 -7.61 -21.06
CA MET A 37 13.99 -8.37 -20.00
C MET A 37 12.49 -8.47 -20.18
N ASP A 38 11.98 -9.69 -20.14
CA ASP A 38 10.55 -9.99 -20.07
C ASP A 38 10.32 -11.27 -19.26
N ILE A 39 9.15 -11.40 -18.67
CA ILE A 39 8.74 -12.62 -17.95
C ILE A 39 8.29 -13.72 -18.92
N ASP A 40 7.85 -13.34 -20.13
CA ASP A 40 7.44 -14.26 -21.17
C ASP A 40 8.64 -14.63 -22.07
N PRO A 41 9.15 -15.87 -22.00
CA PRO A 41 10.31 -16.28 -22.79
C PRO A 41 10.03 -16.29 -24.29
N SER A 42 8.78 -16.49 -24.71
CA SER A 42 8.40 -16.48 -26.13
C SER A 42 8.47 -15.08 -26.71
N ARG A 43 7.87 -14.09 -26.03
CA ARG A 43 7.91 -12.69 -26.44
C ARG A 43 9.33 -12.11 -26.34
N LEU A 44 10.08 -12.49 -25.30
CA LEU A 44 11.49 -12.10 -25.16
C LEU A 44 12.33 -12.60 -26.34
N LYS A 45 12.09 -13.83 -26.80
CA LYS A 45 12.82 -14.40 -27.95
C LYS A 45 12.57 -13.60 -29.23
N VAL A 46 11.34 -13.13 -29.46
CA VAL A 46 11.03 -12.25 -30.60
C VAL A 46 11.81 -10.94 -30.51
N ALA A 47 11.80 -10.30 -29.33
CA ALA A 47 12.53 -9.06 -29.10
C ALA A 47 14.04 -9.23 -29.30
N ASP A 48 14.63 -10.32 -28.82
CA ASP A 48 16.06 -10.64 -28.99
C ASP A 48 16.42 -10.85 -30.47
N ILE A 49 15.62 -11.64 -31.22
CA ILE A 49 15.83 -11.83 -32.66
C ILE A 49 15.75 -10.50 -33.41
N MET A 50 14.71 -9.70 -33.13
CA MET A 50 14.53 -8.39 -33.73
C MET A 50 15.74 -7.48 -33.46
N ALA A 51 16.15 -7.33 -32.19
CA ALA A 51 17.25 -6.47 -31.80
C ALA A 51 18.57 -6.89 -32.46
N ARG A 52 18.90 -8.19 -32.48
CA ARG A 52 20.11 -8.72 -33.12
C ARG A 52 20.11 -8.48 -34.62
N ARG A 53 18.96 -8.62 -35.30
CA ARG A 53 18.83 -8.32 -36.73
C ARG A 53 19.04 -6.82 -37.02
N MET A 54 18.53 -5.93 -36.17
CA MET A 54 18.77 -4.49 -36.30
C MET A 54 20.24 -4.13 -36.12
N VAL A 55 20.91 -4.71 -35.11
CA VAL A 55 22.36 -4.55 -34.89
C VAL A 55 23.15 -4.99 -36.13
N ALA A 56 22.84 -6.17 -36.68
CA ALA A 56 23.50 -6.70 -37.88
C ALA A 56 23.28 -5.80 -39.11
N LYS A 57 22.03 -5.34 -39.34
CA LYS A 57 21.69 -4.50 -40.49
C LYS A 57 22.35 -3.12 -40.42
N LEU A 58 22.51 -2.56 -39.22
CA LEU A 58 23.17 -1.26 -39.00
C LEU A 58 24.69 -1.37 -38.83
N ASN A 59 25.26 -2.58 -38.86
CA ASN A 59 26.67 -2.84 -38.55
C ASN A 59 27.13 -2.19 -37.23
N SER A 60 26.25 -2.22 -36.23
CA SER A 60 26.48 -1.62 -34.90
C SER A 60 27.31 -2.54 -34.01
N LYS A 61 28.10 -1.97 -33.09
CA LYS A 61 28.90 -2.72 -32.10
C LYS A 61 28.16 -2.93 -30.77
N VAL A 62 26.91 -2.47 -30.68
CA VAL A 62 26.05 -2.62 -29.50
C VAL A 62 25.86 -4.10 -29.18
N LYS A 63 26.02 -4.45 -27.89
CA LYS A 63 25.83 -5.81 -27.39
C LYS A 63 24.38 -6.02 -26.98
N ILE A 64 23.79 -7.15 -27.38
CA ILE A 64 22.44 -7.56 -26.96
C ILE A 64 22.54 -8.70 -25.94
N GLU A 65 21.99 -8.45 -24.75
CA GLU A 65 21.73 -9.44 -23.71
C GLU A 65 20.21 -9.65 -23.58
N ALA A 66 19.79 -10.86 -23.24
CA ALA A 66 18.40 -11.17 -22.96
C ALA A 66 18.29 -12.05 -21.71
N THR A 67 17.34 -11.75 -20.82
CA THR A 67 17.13 -12.53 -19.61
C THR A 67 15.69 -12.44 -19.12
N THR A 68 15.20 -13.49 -18.47
CA THR A 68 13.93 -13.47 -17.73
C THR A 68 14.08 -13.06 -16.27
N ASN A 69 15.32 -12.81 -15.82
CA ASN A 69 15.61 -12.44 -14.45
C ASN A 69 15.77 -10.92 -14.29
N GLN A 70 14.81 -10.29 -13.61
CA GLN A 70 14.77 -8.84 -13.39
C GLN A 70 16.06 -8.31 -12.75
N ARG A 71 16.52 -8.93 -11.66
CA ARG A 71 17.69 -8.46 -10.90
C ARG A 71 18.97 -8.53 -11.74
N LYS A 72 19.16 -9.60 -12.52
CA LYS A 72 20.28 -9.71 -13.48
C LYS A 72 20.19 -8.64 -14.58
N ALA A 73 18.98 -8.34 -15.04
CA ALA A 73 18.78 -7.32 -16.07
C ALA A 73 19.21 -5.93 -15.59
N VAL A 74 18.85 -5.55 -14.36
CA VAL A 74 19.18 -4.22 -13.81
C VAL A 74 20.59 -4.12 -13.23
N GLN A 75 21.29 -5.24 -12.99
CA GLN A 75 22.65 -5.24 -12.46
C GLN A 75 23.60 -4.43 -13.34
N GLY A 76 24.19 -3.37 -12.78
CA GLY A 76 25.09 -2.43 -13.46
C GLY A 76 24.42 -1.56 -14.53
N ALA A 77 23.09 -1.56 -14.64
CA ALA A 77 22.38 -0.71 -15.60
C ALA A 77 22.49 0.77 -15.21
N ARG A 78 22.72 1.65 -16.19
CA ARG A 78 22.67 3.10 -16.03
C ARG A 78 21.31 3.69 -16.41
N TYR A 79 20.57 2.97 -17.24
CA TYR A 79 19.23 3.33 -17.67
C TYR A 79 18.35 2.10 -17.60
N VAL A 80 17.18 2.24 -16.98
CA VAL A 80 16.14 1.20 -17.00
C VAL A 80 14.88 1.78 -17.60
N ILE A 81 14.49 1.28 -18.76
CA ILE A 81 13.26 1.63 -19.44
C ILE A 81 12.19 0.61 -19.06
N CYS A 82 11.08 1.05 -18.48
CA CYS A 82 10.02 0.16 -17.96
C CYS A 82 8.72 0.30 -18.76
N THR A 83 8.27 -0.79 -19.39
CA THR A 83 7.14 -0.83 -20.35
C THR A 83 6.20 -2.01 -20.09
N ILE A 84 5.97 -2.33 -18.80
CA ILE A 84 5.22 -3.51 -18.39
C ILE A 84 3.70 -3.27 -18.41
N GLN A 85 2.93 -4.35 -18.44
CA GLN A 85 1.48 -4.31 -18.22
C GLN A 85 1.08 -5.46 -17.28
N VAL A 86 0.98 -5.16 -15.98
CA VAL A 86 0.65 -6.18 -14.97
C VAL A 86 -0.82 -6.59 -15.10
N GLY A 87 -1.04 -7.90 -15.23
CA GLY A 87 -2.36 -8.51 -15.46
C GLY A 87 -2.79 -8.57 -16.94
N GLY A 88 -2.04 -7.93 -17.84
CA GLY A 88 -2.28 -7.95 -19.29
C GLY A 88 -3.67 -7.45 -19.73
N TYR A 89 -4.01 -7.72 -21.00
CA TYR A 89 -5.37 -7.53 -21.50
C TYR A 89 -6.34 -8.49 -20.80
N LYS A 90 -6.06 -9.79 -20.90
CA LYS A 90 -6.77 -10.85 -20.16
C LYS A 90 -5.87 -11.41 -19.07
N PRO A 91 -6.36 -11.55 -17.82
CA PRO A 91 -7.70 -11.16 -17.36
C PRO A 91 -7.81 -9.69 -16.94
N GLY A 92 -6.70 -8.99 -16.68
CA GLY A 92 -6.70 -7.74 -15.91
C GLY A 92 -7.58 -6.63 -16.49
N THR A 93 -7.31 -6.22 -17.72
CA THR A 93 -8.06 -5.13 -18.38
C THR A 93 -9.53 -5.51 -18.59
N VAL A 94 -9.80 -6.77 -18.96
CA VAL A 94 -11.19 -7.23 -19.14
C VAL A 94 -11.97 -7.15 -17.83
N ILE A 95 -11.38 -7.54 -16.70
CA ILE A 95 -12.00 -7.39 -15.38
C ILE A 95 -12.31 -5.91 -15.09
N ASP A 96 -11.34 -5.03 -15.37
CA ASP A 96 -11.44 -3.58 -15.13
C ASP A 96 -12.54 -2.89 -15.98
N PHE A 97 -13.00 -3.50 -17.07
CA PHE A 97 -14.10 -3.01 -17.90
C PHE A 97 -15.43 -3.71 -17.60
N GLU A 98 -15.44 -5.03 -17.54
CA GLU A 98 -16.67 -5.82 -17.44
C GLU A 98 -17.36 -5.63 -16.10
N ILE A 99 -16.62 -5.53 -14.99
CA ILE A 99 -17.27 -5.36 -13.68
C ILE A 99 -17.88 -3.97 -13.56
N PRO A 100 -17.18 -2.84 -13.79
CA PRO A 100 -17.80 -1.52 -13.69
C PRO A 100 -19.03 -1.36 -14.60
N LYS A 101 -19.00 -1.98 -15.79
CA LYS A 101 -20.12 -1.99 -16.72
C LYS A 101 -21.39 -2.62 -16.14
N LYS A 102 -21.28 -3.67 -15.30
CA LYS A 102 -22.43 -4.27 -14.58
C LYS A 102 -23.10 -3.29 -13.61
N TYR A 103 -22.33 -2.35 -13.06
CA TYR A 103 -22.81 -1.32 -12.14
C TYR A 103 -23.34 -0.07 -12.88
N GLY A 104 -23.25 -0.05 -14.21
CA GLY A 104 -23.66 1.10 -15.03
C GLY A 104 -22.53 2.10 -15.33
N LEU A 105 -21.29 1.80 -14.91
CA LEU A 105 -20.13 2.65 -15.13
C LEU A 105 -19.42 2.25 -16.43
N ARG A 106 -19.57 3.05 -17.48
CA ARG A 106 -18.96 2.80 -18.79
C ARG A 106 -17.71 3.65 -18.97
N GLN A 107 -16.64 3.04 -19.48
CA GLN A 107 -15.32 3.66 -19.63
C GLN A 107 -14.92 3.70 -21.12
N THR A 108 -13.94 4.54 -21.46
CA THR A 108 -13.33 4.57 -22.80
C THR A 108 -12.02 3.80 -22.82
N ILE A 109 -11.09 4.17 -21.93
CA ILE A 109 -9.70 3.68 -21.91
C ILE A 109 -9.36 2.99 -20.60
N ALA A 110 -9.73 3.58 -19.45
CA ALA A 110 -9.59 2.99 -18.13
C ALA A 110 -8.17 2.53 -17.75
N ASP A 111 -7.12 3.16 -18.29
CA ASP A 111 -5.74 2.71 -18.14
C ASP A 111 -4.88 3.59 -17.21
N THR A 112 -5.32 4.81 -16.91
CA THR A 112 -4.54 5.84 -16.22
C THR A 112 -5.24 6.43 -15.02
N LEU A 113 -6.55 6.66 -15.12
CA LEU A 113 -7.42 7.14 -14.05
C LEU A 113 -8.78 6.42 -14.12
N GLY A 114 -9.77 6.85 -13.35
CA GLY A 114 -11.03 6.11 -13.18
C GLY A 114 -10.81 4.78 -12.44
N VAL A 115 -11.87 3.99 -12.34
CA VAL A 115 -11.84 2.68 -11.66
C VAL A 115 -10.79 1.76 -12.27
N GLY A 116 -10.74 1.65 -13.61
CA GLY A 116 -9.72 0.83 -14.26
C GLY A 116 -8.30 1.32 -13.99
N GLY A 117 -8.06 2.63 -14.00
CA GLY A 117 -6.77 3.23 -13.66
C GLY A 117 -6.36 2.94 -12.21
N VAL A 118 -7.29 3.05 -11.25
CA VAL A 118 -7.06 2.70 -9.84
C VAL A 118 -6.63 1.24 -9.73
N PHE A 119 -7.41 0.31 -10.27
CA PHE A 119 -7.12 -1.13 -10.17
C PHE A 119 -5.85 -1.53 -10.92
N ARG A 120 -5.56 -0.90 -12.06
CA ARG A 120 -4.27 -1.07 -12.75
C ARG A 120 -3.10 -0.55 -11.92
N GLY A 121 -3.26 0.59 -11.25
CA GLY A 121 -2.30 1.14 -10.30
C GLY A 121 -1.98 0.17 -9.18
N LEU A 122 -3.01 -0.37 -8.52
CA LEU A 122 -2.86 -1.34 -7.42
C LEU A 122 -2.05 -2.58 -7.84
N ARG A 123 -2.25 -3.08 -9.07
CA ARG A 123 -1.45 -4.20 -9.61
C ARG A 123 -0.02 -3.81 -9.95
N THR A 124 0.19 -2.58 -10.43
CA THR A 124 1.43 -2.18 -11.08
C THR A 124 2.45 -1.57 -10.12
N ILE A 125 1.99 -0.75 -9.16
CA ILE A 125 2.85 -0.05 -8.19
C ILE A 125 3.76 -1.04 -7.43
N PRO A 126 3.29 -2.18 -6.88
CA PRO A 126 4.16 -3.12 -6.19
C PRO A 126 5.29 -3.67 -7.07
N VAL A 127 5.00 -3.92 -8.36
CA VAL A 127 5.98 -4.46 -9.32
C VAL A 127 7.02 -3.40 -9.68
N ILE A 128 6.60 -2.17 -9.98
CA ILE A 128 7.53 -1.07 -10.30
C ILE A 128 8.37 -0.70 -9.07
N ASN A 129 7.79 -0.72 -7.86
CA ASN A 129 8.56 -0.51 -6.64
C ASN A 129 9.62 -1.58 -6.45
N LYS A 130 9.34 -2.84 -6.81
CA LYS A 130 10.34 -3.91 -6.77
C LYS A 130 11.46 -3.71 -7.81
N ILE A 131 11.13 -3.25 -9.02
CA ILE A 131 12.12 -2.84 -10.02
C ILE A 131 12.99 -1.71 -9.47
N ALA A 132 12.38 -0.68 -8.88
CA ALA A 132 13.09 0.45 -8.30
C ALA A 132 14.01 0.03 -7.14
N GLN A 133 13.59 -0.91 -6.29
CA GLN A 133 14.44 -1.50 -5.25
C GLN A 133 15.64 -2.25 -5.85
N ASP A 134 15.43 -3.07 -6.88
CA ASP A 134 16.56 -3.75 -7.53
C ASP A 134 17.52 -2.75 -8.20
N ILE A 135 17.01 -1.65 -8.78
CA ILE A 135 17.85 -0.55 -9.29
C ILE A 135 18.68 0.06 -8.16
N ALA A 136 18.06 0.38 -7.02
CA ALA A 136 18.75 0.97 -5.87
C ALA A 136 19.86 0.06 -5.33
N GLU A 137 19.64 -1.26 -5.34
CA GLU A 137 20.56 -2.23 -4.75
C GLU A 137 21.70 -2.66 -5.70
N VAL A 138 21.43 -2.80 -7.00
CA VAL A 138 22.40 -3.37 -7.95
C VAL A 138 22.60 -2.58 -9.25
N GLY A 139 21.86 -1.50 -9.45
CA GLY A 139 22.06 -0.57 -10.57
C GLY A 139 23.38 0.20 -10.47
N ALA A 140 23.77 0.85 -11.56
CA ALA A 140 24.89 1.79 -11.51
C ALA A 140 24.55 2.99 -10.60
N PRO A 141 25.55 3.62 -9.94
CA PRO A 141 25.33 4.92 -9.30
C PRO A 141 24.81 5.89 -10.36
N ASP A 142 23.77 6.67 -10.04
CA ASP A 142 23.05 7.56 -10.98
C ASP A 142 22.05 6.90 -11.95
N CYS A 143 21.77 5.61 -11.80
CA CYS A 143 20.81 4.92 -12.65
C CYS A 143 19.43 5.58 -12.61
N ILE A 144 18.86 5.83 -13.80
CA ILE A 144 17.54 6.46 -13.94
C ILE A 144 16.52 5.44 -14.42
N LEU A 145 15.40 5.38 -13.72
CA LEU A 145 14.20 4.69 -14.17
C LEU A 145 13.41 5.59 -15.14
N LEU A 146 13.37 5.20 -16.42
CA LEU A 146 12.57 5.82 -17.47
C LEU A 146 11.26 5.04 -17.61
N ASN A 147 10.22 5.51 -16.91
CA ASN A 147 8.95 4.78 -16.84
C ASN A 147 8.03 5.18 -18.00
N TYR A 148 7.60 4.21 -18.79
CA TYR A 148 6.54 4.33 -19.80
C TYR A 148 5.26 3.61 -19.38
N THR A 149 5.27 2.98 -18.21
CA THR A 149 4.17 2.15 -17.73
C THR A 149 3.07 3.01 -17.10
N ASN A 150 1.85 2.86 -17.59
CA ASN A 150 0.63 3.43 -17.00
C ASN A 150 0.10 2.59 -15.82
N PRO A 151 -0.53 3.22 -14.80
CA PRO A 151 -0.86 4.66 -14.69
C PRO A 151 0.35 5.53 -14.28
N MET A 152 0.80 6.43 -15.16
CA MET A 152 2.10 7.12 -15.04
C MET A 152 2.26 7.88 -13.71
N ALA A 153 1.28 8.73 -13.39
CA ALA A 153 1.34 9.61 -12.23
C ALA A 153 1.39 8.80 -10.92
N MET A 154 0.54 7.77 -10.80
CA MET A 154 0.49 6.88 -9.63
C MET A 154 1.77 6.04 -9.50
N ASN A 155 2.30 5.54 -10.62
CA ASN A 155 3.52 4.75 -10.63
C ASN A 155 4.74 5.58 -10.19
N CYS A 156 4.91 6.79 -10.73
CA CYS A 156 5.99 7.68 -10.33
C CYS A 156 5.85 8.11 -8.86
N LEU A 157 4.63 8.47 -8.43
CA LEU A 157 4.35 8.80 -7.02
C LEU A 157 4.66 7.62 -6.09
N GLY A 158 4.32 6.39 -6.49
CA GLY A 158 4.63 5.16 -5.76
C GLY A 158 6.14 4.95 -5.58
N VAL A 159 6.91 5.10 -6.66
CA VAL A 159 8.38 4.99 -6.62
C VAL A 159 9.01 6.07 -5.73
N ALA A 160 8.55 7.31 -5.88
CA ALA A 160 9.04 8.45 -5.10
C ALA A 160 8.84 8.24 -3.60
N ARG A 161 7.66 7.76 -3.18
CA ARG A 161 7.33 7.53 -1.77
C ARG A 161 7.97 6.27 -1.18
N ALA A 162 8.09 5.20 -1.97
CA ALA A 162 8.53 3.90 -1.45
C ALA A 162 10.04 3.68 -1.51
N VAL A 163 10.74 4.25 -2.50
CA VAL A 163 12.17 3.96 -2.75
C VAL A 163 12.99 5.23 -2.93
N GLY A 164 12.50 6.21 -3.69
CA GLY A 164 13.18 7.50 -3.87
C GLY A 164 14.39 7.48 -4.81
N ILE A 165 14.46 6.55 -5.77
CA ILE A 165 15.50 6.55 -6.82
C ILE A 165 15.26 7.65 -7.87
N PRO A 166 16.29 8.06 -8.64
CA PRO A 166 16.10 8.90 -9.82
C PRO A 166 15.14 8.24 -10.83
N HIS A 167 14.05 8.94 -11.15
CA HIS A 167 13.07 8.45 -12.11
C HIS A 167 12.39 9.62 -12.82
N VAL A 168 11.88 9.33 -14.01
CA VAL A 168 10.99 10.22 -14.76
C VAL A 168 9.96 9.39 -15.51
N GLY A 169 8.70 9.80 -15.44
CA GLY A 169 7.64 9.22 -16.25
C GLY A 169 7.52 9.89 -17.61
N LEU A 170 7.38 9.09 -18.67
CA LEU A 170 7.44 9.53 -20.06
C LEU A 170 6.16 9.18 -20.80
N CYS A 171 5.47 10.20 -21.31
CA CYS A 171 4.29 10.06 -22.15
C CYS A 171 4.45 10.88 -23.43
N HIS A 172 3.91 10.38 -24.54
CA HIS A 172 3.94 11.05 -25.86
C HIS A 172 2.89 12.16 -25.99
N SER A 173 2.05 12.34 -24.98
CA SER A 173 0.87 13.20 -25.00
C SER A 173 1.16 14.65 -25.40
N VAL A 174 2.21 15.24 -24.81
CA VAL A 174 2.56 16.65 -25.03
C VAL A 174 3.01 16.89 -26.47
N GLN A 175 3.98 16.10 -26.96
CA GLN A 175 4.54 16.25 -28.31
C GLN A 175 3.55 15.87 -29.41
N GLY A 176 2.70 14.87 -29.17
CA GLY A 176 1.63 14.51 -30.09
C GLY A 176 0.59 15.63 -30.20
N THR A 177 0.17 16.18 -29.05
CA THR A 177 -0.82 17.25 -29.01
C THR A 177 -0.28 18.56 -29.61
N SER A 178 0.97 18.93 -29.34
CA SER A 178 1.55 20.16 -29.94
C SER A 178 1.55 20.10 -31.46
N GLN A 179 1.86 18.95 -32.05
CA GLN A 179 1.81 18.76 -33.50
C GLN A 179 0.38 18.77 -34.05
N GLN A 180 -0.58 18.18 -33.34
CA GLN A 180 -2.00 18.28 -33.70
C GLN A 180 -2.49 19.73 -33.69
N LEU A 181 -2.14 20.52 -32.65
CA LEU A 181 -2.54 21.91 -32.54
C LEU A 181 -1.94 22.78 -33.65
N ALA A 182 -0.67 22.56 -34.01
CA ALA A 182 -0.05 23.23 -35.15
C ALA A 182 -0.79 22.94 -36.46
N ASN A 183 -1.18 21.67 -36.68
CA ASN A 183 -1.96 21.27 -37.86
C ASN A 183 -3.34 21.91 -37.89
N PHE A 184 -4.06 21.96 -36.76
CA PHE A 184 -5.37 22.62 -36.68
C PHE A 184 -5.27 24.13 -36.91
N ALA A 185 -4.23 24.77 -36.40
CA ALA A 185 -3.97 26.20 -36.63
C ALA A 185 -3.44 26.50 -38.05
N GLY A 186 -3.06 25.48 -38.82
CA GLY A 186 -2.52 25.63 -40.18
C GLY A 186 -1.12 26.25 -40.22
N VAL A 187 -0.30 25.99 -39.20
CA VAL A 187 1.06 26.56 -39.07
C VAL A 187 2.15 25.48 -39.13
N ASP A 188 3.36 25.86 -39.52
CA ASP A 188 4.51 24.94 -39.56
C ASP A 188 5.01 24.64 -38.13
N TYR A 189 4.95 23.35 -37.76
CA TYR A 189 5.32 22.87 -36.42
C TYR A 189 6.74 23.27 -35.99
N LYS A 190 7.68 23.40 -36.93
CA LYS A 190 9.09 23.72 -36.60
C LYS A 190 9.26 25.12 -35.95
N ASP A 191 8.31 26.01 -36.19
CA ASP A 191 8.32 27.39 -35.69
C ASP A 191 7.35 27.56 -34.48
N VAL A 192 6.81 26.45 -33.95
CA VAL A 192 5.89 26.44 -32.80
C VAL A 192 6.66 26.27 -31.50
N THR A 193 6.37 27.14 -30.53
CA THR A 193 6.90 27.08 -29.15
C THR A 193 5.74 26.95 -28.17
N TYR A 194 5.96 26.22 -27.08
CA TYR A 194 4.91 25.99 -26.09
C TYR A 194 5.47 25.79 -24.69
N LEU A 195 4.64 26.15 -23.70
CA LEU A 195 4.82 25.82 -22.29
C LEU A 195 3.62 25.00 -21.82
N VAL A 196 3.88 23.79 -21.35
CA VAL A 196 2.83 22.87 -20.87
C VAL A 196 3.07 22.51 -19.40
N ALA A 197 2.02 22.49 -18.59
CA ALA A 197 2.13 22.07 -17.20
C ALA A 197 0.81 21.50 -16.66
N GLY A 198 0.91 20.56 -15.73
CA GLY A 198 -0.22 19.96 -15.02
C GLY A 198 0.16 18.59 -14.47
N ILE A 199 -0.66 17.58 -14.74
CA ILE A 199 -0.39 16.18 -14.40
C ILE A 199 -0.46 15.32 -15.66
N ASN A 200 0.08 14.10 -15.62
CA ASN A 200 -0.04 13.17 -16.75
C ASN A 200 -1.48 13.06 -17.27
N HIS A 201 -1.65 13.16 -18.59
CA HIS A 201 -2.95 13.12 -19.28
C HIS A 201 -3.94 14.24 -18.89
N MET A 202 -3.50 15.24 -18.13
CA MET A 202 -4.24 16.47 -17.84
C MET A 202 -3.24 17.62 -17.58
N ALA A 203 -2.38 17.86 -18.56
CA ALA A 203 -1.52 19.03 -18.60
C ALA A 203 -2.07 20.02 -19.63
N PHE A 204 -1.83 21.32 -19.44
CA PHE A 204 -2.45 22.35 -20.26
C PHE A 204 -1.39 23.18 -20.98
N PHE A 205 -1.67 23.55 -22.22
CA PHE A 205 -0.82 24.45 -23.02
C PHE A 205 -0.95 25.89 -22.51
N LEU A 206 -0.20 26.24 -21.47
CA LEU A 206 -0.20 27.58 -20.84
C LEU A 206 0.30 28.67 -21.79
N LYS A 207 1.23 28.31 -22.68
CA LYS A 207 1.63 29.11 -23.84
C LYS A 207 1.66 28.22 -25.07
N LEU A 208 1.18 28.77 -26.18
CA LEU A 208 1.23 28.13 -27.49
C LEU A 208 1.41 29.22 -28.55
N GLU A 209 2.60 29.29 -29.14
CA GLU A 209 3.02 30.40 -29.97
C GLU A 209 3.58 29.90 -31.30
N TYR A 210 3.38 30.67 -32.37
CA TYR A 210 4.04 30.50 -33.66
C TYR A 210 4.83 31.77 -33.95
N ARG A 211 6.16 31.65 -34.09
CA ARG A 211 7.05 32.83 -34.27
C ARG A 211 6.80 33.93 -33.22
N ASN A 212 6.67 33.52 -31.95
CA ASN A 212 6.40 34.39 -30.79
C ASN A 212 5.04 35.10 -30.80
N GLN A 213 4.05 34.60 -31.56
CA GLN A 213 2.67 35.09 -31.54
C GLN A 213 1.73 34.01 -31.03
N ASP A 214 0.83 34.36 -30.10
CA ASP A 214 -0.19 33.44 -29.59
C ASP A 214 -1.12 32.93 -30.70
N ILE A 215 -1.25 31.60 -30.81
CA ILE A 215 -2.08 30.96 -31.83
C ILE A 215 -3.42 30.42 -31.29
N TYR A 216 -3.73 30.59 -30.00
CA TYR A 216 -5.06 30.26 -29.48
C TYR A 216 -6.22 30.89 -30.27
N PRO A 217 -6.16 32.16 -30.73
CA PRO A 217 -7.21 32.74 -31.56
C PRO A 217 -7.54 31.92 -32.83
N LEU A 218 -6.54 31.24 -33.41
CA LEU A 218 -6.75 30.36 -34.57
C LEU A 218 -7.51 29.10 -34.16
N LEU A 219 -7.17 28.51 -33.02
CA LEU A 219 -7.86 27.33 -32.48
C LEU A 219 -9.31 27.64 -32.08
N PHE A 220 -9.56 28.80 -31.48
CA PHE A 220 -10.93 29.28 -31.21
C PHE A 220 -11.73 29.54 -32.49
N LYS A 221 -11.07 29.84 -33.61
CA LYS A 221 -11.74 29.96 -34.91
C LYS A 221 -12.12 28.59 -35.47
N CYS A 222 -11.31 27.54 -35.25
CA CYS A 222 -11.63 26.18 -35.68
C CYS A 222 -12.98 25.70 -35.13
N ILE A 223 -13.28 25.96 -33.85
CA ILE A 223 -14.55 25.54 -33.23
C ILE A 223 -15.79 26.29 -33.77
N GLN A 224 -15.60 27.41 -34.48
CA GLN A 224 -16.69 28.13 -35.12
C GLN A 224 -17.02 27.55 -36.51
N ASP A 225 -16.14 26.74 -37.09
CA ASP A 225 -16.40 26.04 -38.35
C ASP A 225 -17.24 24.78 -38.08
N PRO A 226 -18.50 24.70 -38.56
CA PRO A 226 -19.34 23.52 -38.36
C PRO A 226 -18.77 22.23 -38.99
N LYS A 227 -17.79 22.34 -39.89
CA LYS A 227 -17.09 21.19 -40.50
C LYS A 227 -16.00 20.62 -39.60
N PHE A 228 -15.52 21.38 -38.61
CA PHE A 228 -14.50 20.93 -37.69
C PHE A 228 -15.09 19.95 -36.67
N LYS A 229 -14.66 18.68 -36.74
CA LYS A 229 -15.18 17.58 -35.90
C LYS A 229 -14.12 16.87 -35.06
N ALA A 230 -12.87 17.35 -35.09
CA ALA A 230 -11.80 16.73 -34.33
C ALA A 230 -11.88 17.12 -32.86
N GLU A 231 -11.56 16.16 -31.98
CA GLU A 231 -11.27 16.43 -30.57
C GLU A 231 -12.35 17.21 -29.80
N LYS A 232 -13.61 16.88 -30.05
CA LYS A 232 -14.78 17.63 -29.54
C LYS A 232 -14.75 17.86 -28.03
N VAL A 233 -14.34 16.86 -27.25
CA VAL A 233 -14.25 16.97 -25.77
C VAL A 233 -13.16 17.98 -25.38
N ARG A 234 -11.96 17.87 -25.94
CA ARG A 234 -10.84 18.77 -25.61
C ARG A 234 -11.09 20.21 -26.05
N PHE A 235 -11.68 20.40 -27.23
CA PHE A 235 -12.06 21.72 -27.71
C PHE A 235 -13.19 22.34 -26.88
N GLU A 236 -14.16 21.55 -26.42
CA GLU A 236 -15.16 22.05 -25.48
C GLU A 236 -14.53 22.42 -24.15
N MET A 237 -13.60 21.62 -23.62
CA MET A 237 -12.84 21.99 -22.42
C MET A 237 -12.05 23.28 -22.63
N MET A 238 -11.32 23.43 -23.73
CA MET A 238 -10.62 24.68 -24.10
C MET A 238 -11.58 25.87 -24.13
N ARG A 239 -12.78 25.70 -24.70
CA ARG A 239 -13.81 26.75 -24.75
C ARG A 239 -14.22 27.22 -23.35
N ARG A 240 -14.24 26.34 -22.35
CA ARG A 240 -14.67 26.65 -20.98
C ARG A 240 -13.53 27.11 -20.07
N THR A 241 -12.33 26.56 -20.25
CA THR A 241 -11.19 26.81 -19.36
C THR A 241 -10.24 27.88 -19.89
N GLY A 242 -10.28 28.15 -21.20
CA GLY A 242 -9.35 29.02 -21.92
C GLY A 242 -8.09 28.32 -22.42
N TYR A 243 -7.86 27.05 -22.06
CA TYR A 243 -6.61 26.34 -22.34
C TYR A 243 -6.86 24.95 -22.89
N PHE A 244 -6.08 24.57 -23.91
CA PHE A 244 -6.14 23.24 -24.49
C PHE A 244 -5.38 22.24 -23.60
N VAL A 245 -5.99 21.07 -23.39
CA VAL A 245 -5.47 19.99 -22.54
C VAL A 245 -4.75 18.93 -23.38
N THR A 246 -3.71 18.33 -22.80
CA THR A 246 -3.01 17.19 -23.38
C THR A 246 -3.88 15.93 -23.39
N GLU A 247 -3.39 14.91 -24.07
CA GLU A 247 -4.01 13.59 -24.31
C GLU A 247 -5.26 13.65 -25.16
N SER A 248 -5.91 12.54 -25.50
CA SER A 248 -7.05 12.50 -26.42
C SER A 248 -8.42 12.81 -25.76
N SER A 249 -9.43 13.12 -26.59
CA SER A 249 -10.82 13.34 -26.13
C SER A 249 -11.43 12.16 -25.37
N GLU A 250 -11.03 10.93 -25.72
CA GLU A 250 -11.41 9.71 -24.99
C GLU A 250 -10.92 9.77 -23.53
N HIS A 251 -9.63 10.02 -23.28
CA HIS A 251 -9.10 10.16 -21.92
C HIS A 251 -9.73 11.35 -21.19
N GLN A 252 -9.80 12.51 -21.85
CA GLN A 252 -10.36 13.70 -21.20
C GLN A 252 -11.81 13.48 -20.75
N SER A 253 -12.57 12.65 -21.46
CA SER A 253 -13.95 12.33 -21.09
C SER A 253 -14.07 11.45 -19.82
N GLU A 254 -13.01 10.76 -19.43
CA GLU A 254 -12.90 10.02 -18.16
C GLU A 254 -12.45 10.93 -17.01
N TYR A 255 -11.57 11.89 -17.28
CA TYR A 255 -10.95 12.72 -16.24
C TYR A 255 -11.86 13.85 -15.71
N VAL A 256 -12.99 14.13 -16.37
CA VAL A 256 -13.90 15.22 -15.99
C VAL A 256 -15.36 14.75 -15.92
N PRO A 257 -16.17 15.34 -15.03
CA PRO A 257 -17.53 14.85 -14.75
C PRO A 257 -18.58 15.25 -15.81
N TYR A 258 -18.20 15.93 -16.91
CA TYR A 258 -19.15 16.65 -17.77
C TYR A 258 -19.64 15.89 -19.00
N PHE A 259 -19.13 14.68 -19.26
CA PHE A 259 -19.33 13.99 -20.54
C PHE A 259 -20.05 12.64 -20.42
N ILE A 260 -19.29 11.54 -20.25
CA ILE A 260 -19.82 10.15 -20.27
C ILE A 260 -21.06 9.99 -19.38
N HIS A 261 -21.09 10.77 -18.30
CA HIS A 261 -22.04 10.77 -17.19
C HIS A 261 -23.43 11.26 -17.51
N HIS A 262 -23.56 12.08 -18.53
CA HIS A 262 -24.81 12.75 -18.86
C HIS A 262 -25.61 11.99 -19.92
N GLY A 263 -25.34 10.68 -20.02
CA GLY A 263 -26.14 9.74 -20.81
C GLY A 263 -25.79 9.71 -22.30
N PRO A 264 -26.50 8.86 -23.07
CA PRO A 264 -26.14 8.52 -24.44
C PRO A 264 -26.17 9.73 -25.40
N LYS A 265 -27.03 10.72 -25.15
CA LYS A 265 -27.10 11.94 -25.98
C LYS A 265 -25.80 12.75 -25.95
N VAL A 266 -25.18 12.88 -24.77
CA VAL A 266 -23.91 13.60 -24.63
C VAL A 266 -22.77 12.79 -25.21
N VAL A 267 -22.77 11.46 -24.99
CA VAL A 267 -21.81 10.54 -25.63
C VAL A 267 -21.83 10.66 -27.15
N GLU A 268 -23.02 10.67 -27.76
CA GLU A 268 -23.20 10.84 -29.21
C GLU A 268 -22.79 12.25 -29.68
N GLN A 269 -23.17 13.30 -28.96
CA GLN A 269 -22.83 14.68 -29.31
C GLN A 269 -21.30 14.88 -29.42
N PHE A 270 -20.55 14.30 -28.50
CA PHE A 270 -19.10 14.47 -28.37
C PHE A 270 -18.28 13.33 -29.00
N ASP A 271 -18.91 12.41 -29.73
CA ASP A 271 -18.28 11.24 -30.37
C ASP A 271 -17.41 10.41 -29.41
N ILE A 272 -17.89 10.17 -28.18
CA ILE A 272 -17.07 9.53 -27.13
C ILE A 272 -16.98 8.01 -27.37
N PRO A 273 -15.77 7.45 -27.59
CA PRO A 273 -15.61 6.06 -27.99
C PRO A 273 -15.55 5.15 -26.75
N LEU A 274 -16.71 4.76 -26.24
CA LEU A 274 -16.77 3.82 -25.11
C LEU A 274 -16.25 2.43 -25.50
N ASP A 275 -15.66 1.71 -24.56
CA ASP A 275 -15.01 0.40 -24.76
C ASP A 275 -13.87 0.42 -25.81
N GLU A 276 -13.26 1.58 -26.06
CA GLU A 276 -12.23 1.74 -27.10
C GLU A 276 -10.98 0.91 -26.83
N TYR A 277 -10.50 0.87 -25.59
CA TYR A 277 -9.30 0.10 -25.27
C TYR A 277 -9.50 -1.41 -25.47
N ILE A 278 -10.69 -1.93 -25.15
CA ILE A 278 -11.08 -3.33 -25.41
C ILE A 278 -10.99 -3.62 -26.91
N ARG A 279 -11.61 -2.77 -27.76
CA ARG A 279 -11.56 -2.93 -29.22
C ARG A 279 -10.14 -2.89 -29.77
N ARG A 280 -9.30 -1.97 -29.28
CA ARG A 280 -7.89 -1.86 -29.69
C ARG A 280 -7.12 -3.14 -29.35
N CYS A 281 -7.26 -3.65 -28.13
CA CYS A 281 -6.61 -4.89 -27.72
C CYS A 281 -7.03 -6.08 -28.58
N GLU A 282 -8.33 -6.22 -28.89
CA GLU A 282 -8.83 -7.30 -29.73
C GLU A 282 -8.31 -7.22 -31.17
N SER A 283 -8.25 -6.01 -31.75
CA SER A 283 -7.68 -5.78 -33.07
C SER A 283 -6.19 -6.13 -33.12
N ILE A 284 -5.41 -5.73 -32.12
CA ILE A 284 -3.99 -6.04 -32.01
C ILE A 284 -3.77 -7.55 -31.88
N MET A 285 -4.53 -8.24 -31.03
CA MET A 285 -4.39 -9.68 -30.86
C MET A 285 -4.76 -10.46 -32.12
N ALA A 286 -5.81 -10.05 -32.84
CA ALA A 286 -6.23 -10.70 -34.08
C ALA A 286 -5.15 -10.65 -35.18
N THR A 287 -4.27 -9.65 -35.12
CA THR A 287 -3.19 -9.43 -36.09
C THR A 287 -1.80 -9.79 -35.55
N TRP A 288 -1.70 -10.30 -34.32
CA TRP A 288 -0.42 -10.48 -33.65
C TRP A 288 0.53 -11.43 -34.38
N HIS A 289 0.07 -12.59 -34.83
CA HIS A 289 0.94 -13.58 -35.49
C HIS A 289 1.51 -13.10 -36.83
N SER A 290 0.74 -12.34 -37.62
CA SER A 290 1.26 -11.72 -38.85
C SER A 290 2.18 -10.55 -38.53
N ALA A 291 1.85 -9.73 -37.52
CA ALA A 291 2.68 -8.63 -37.07
C ALA A 291 4.03 -9.11 -36.51
N GLU A 292 4.07 -10.22 -35.76
CA GLU A 292 5.28 -10.80 -35.20
C GLU A 292 6.27 -11.22 -36.29
N ALA A 293 5.78 -11.89 -37.34
CA ALA A 293 6.59 -12.27 -38.48
C ALA A 293 7.17 -11.04 -39.19
N GLU A 294 6.35 -10.00 -39.42
CA GLU A 294 6.80 -8.74 -40.03
C GLU A 294 7.82 -7.99 -39.15
N LEU A 295 7.66 -8.00 -37.83
CA LEU A 295 8.56 -7.33 -36.89
C LEU A 295 9.99 -7.87 -36.95
N ILE A 296 10.15 -9.16 -37.26
CA ILE A 296 11.46 -9.78 -37.46
C ILE A 296 11.91 -9.80 -38.93
N GLY A 297 11.19 -9.20 -39.88
CA GLY A 297 11.60 -9.08 -41.30
C GLY A 297 10.80 -9.92 -42.30
N GLY A 298 9.65 -10.47 -41.88
CA GLY A 298 8.71 -11.20 -42.73
C GLY A 298 9.31 -12.45 -43.40
N LYS A 299 8.68 -12.91 -44.48
CA LYS A 299 9.16 -14.08 -45.26
C LYS A 299 10.51 -13.84 -45.96
N GLY A 300 10.87 -12.58 -46.22
CA GLY A 300 12.11 -12.19 -46.90
C GLY A 300 13.32 -12.02 -45.98
N GLY A 301 13.12 -11.97 -44.65
CA GLY A 301 14.18 -11.82 -43.66
C GLY A 301 14.78 -10.41 -43.54
N ASP A 302 14.35 -9.45 -44.36
CA ASP A 302 14.86 -8.08 -44.33
C ASP A 302 14.12 -7.20 -43.31
N ILE A 303 14.75 -6.93 -42.17
CA ILE A 303 14.17 -6.12 -41.12
C ILE A 303 14.15 -4.63 -41.50
N GLN A 304 12.99 -3.97 -41.38
CA GLN A 304 12.90 -2.53 -41.59
C GLN A 304 13.37 -1.77 -40.34
N ILE A 305 14.37 -0.90 -40.52
CA ILE A 305 14.83 0.01 -39.46
C ILE A 305 13.90 1.23 -39.44
N PRO A 306 13.21 1.49 -38.32
CA PRO A 306 12.42 2.71 -38.18
C PRO A 306 13.28 3.96 -38.33
N LYS A 307 12.69 5.04 -38.87
CA LYS A 307 13.27 6.37 -38.73
C LYS A 307 13.38 6.73 -37.25
N LEU A 308 14.31 7.63 -36.92
CA LEU A 308 14.42 8.19 -35.57
C LEU A 308 13.06 8.68 -35.08
N SER A 309 12.66 8.24 -33.90
CA SER A 309 11.42 8.70 -33.29
C SER A 309 11.59 9.97 -32.47
N HIS A 310 10.47 10.37 -31.89
CA HIS A 310 10.39 11.42 -30.88
C HIS A 310 10.26 10.84 -29.47
N GLU A 311 10.69 9.60 -29.23
CA GLU A 311 10.61 9.01 -27.90
C GLU A 311 11.59 9.66 -26.91
N TYR A 312 11.07 10.29 -25.85
CA TYR A 312 11.87 11.03 -24.88
C TYR A 312 12.96 10.20 -24.20
N GLY A 313 12.76 8.89 -24.04
CA GLY A 313 13.76 8.00 -23.45
C GLY A 313 15.07 8.02 -24.22
N SER A 314 15.03 8.04 -25.56
CA SER A 314 16.24 8.11 -26.37
C SER A 314 16.91 9.50 -26.27
N PHE A 315 16.12 10.57 -26.18
CA PHE A 315 16.63 11.93 -25.99
C PHE A 315 17.33 12.11 -24.65
N ILE A 316 16.76 11.56 -23.57
CA ILE A 316 17.36 11.62 -22.23
C ILE A 316 18.70 10.90 -22.21
N ILE A 317 18.77 9.67 -22.75
CA ILE A 317 20.01 8.89 -22.80
C ILE A 317 21.07 9.67 -23.59
N ARG A 318 20.74 10.17 -24.78
CA ARG A 318 21.68 10.90 -25.64
C ARG A 318 22.16 12.21 -24.99
N ALA A 319 21.27 12.98 -24.40
CA ALA A 319 21.62 14.24 -23.75
C ALA A 319 22.55 14.03 -22.55
N ARG A 320 22.30 12.99 -21.74
CA ARG A 320 23.17 12.63 -20.61
C ARG A 320 24.55 12.13 -21.04
N GLU A 321 24.62 11.30 -22.09
CA GLU A 321 25.91 10.77 -22.55
C GLU A 321 26.73 11.78 -23.37
N THR A 322 26.10 12.76 -24.02
CA THR A 322 26.79 13.74 -24.87
C THR A 322 26.91 15.14 -24.27
N ASN A 323 26.22 15.41 -23.16
CA ASN A 323 26.05 16.74 -22.59
C ASN A 323 25.50 17.77 -23.59
N LYS A 324 24.71 17.34 -24.57
CA LYS A 324 23.97 18.20 -25.50
C LYS A 324 22.56 18.41 -24.94
N PRO A 325 22.23 19.61 -24.43
CA PRO A 325 20.99 19.78 -23.69
C PRO A 325 19.74 19.61 -24.57
N VAL A 326 18.69 19.03 -24.00
CA VAL A 326 17.36 18.91 -24.62
C VAL A 326 16.28 19.18 -23.57
N VAL A 327 15.13 19.69 -24.01
CA VAL A 327 13.94 19.80 -23.17
C VAL A 327 12.97 18.68 -23.51
N ILE A 328 12.53 17.95 -22.50
CA ILE A 328 11.44 16.97 -22.59
C ILE A 328 10.36 17.34 -21.58
N TYR A 329 9.14 16.85 -21.78
CA TYR A 329 8.08 16.97 -20.76
C TYR A 329 8.03 15.68 -19.97
N GLY A 330 8.31 15.77 -18.67
CA GLY A 330 8.52 14.63 -17.79
C GLY A 330 7.61 14.68 -16.57
N ASN A 331 7.22 13.49 -16.11
CA ASN A 331 6.43 13.30 -14.91
C ASN A 331 7.36 13.08 -13.72
N VAL A 332 7.34 14.01 -12.76
CA VAL A 332 8.28 14.10 -11.64
C VAL A 332 7.56 14.50 -10.34
N PRO A 333 8.12 14.23 -9.15
CA PRO A 333 7.57 14.72 -7.90
C PRO A 333 7.51 16.26 -7.86
N ASN A 334 6.38 16.80 -7.42
CA ASN A 334 6.20 18.23 -7.24
C ASN A 334 6.96 18.69 -6.01
N THR A 335 8.10 19.34 -6.22
CA THR A 335 8.95 19.88 -5.15
C THR A 335 8.78 21.39 -4.98
N GLY A 336 7.61 21.93 -5.35
CA GLY A 336 7.36 23.36 -5.52
C GLY A 336 7.46 23.82 -6.99
N LEU A 337 7.40 22.88 -7.93
CA LEU A 337 7.44 23.14 -9.38
C LEU A 337 6.14 23.81 -9.82
N ILE A 338 5.00 23.29 -9.37
CA ILE A 338 3.69 23.91 -9.51
C ILE A 338 3.18 24.28 -8.12
N THR A 339 3.22 25.58 -7.79
CA THR A 339 3.13 26.08 -6.41
C THR A 339 1.72 25.97 -5.81
N ASN A 340 0.69 25.89 -6.64
CA ASN A 340 -0.68 25.67 -6.21
C ASN A 340 -1.18 24.24 -6.47
N LEU A 341 -0.30 23.26 -6.63
CA LEU A 341 -0.65 21.84 -6.51
C LEU A 341 -0.02 21.25 -5.23
N PRO A 342 -0.58 20.15 -4.68
CA PRO A 342 -0.03 19.51 -3.48
C PRO A 342 1.46 19.19 -3.61
N GLN A 343 2.20 19.35 -2.51
CA GLN A 343 3.61 18.96 -2.47
C GLN A 343 3.74 17.44 -2.55
N GLY A 344 4.68 16.96 -3.34
CA GLY A 344 4.98 15.53 -3.49
C GLY A 344 4.09 14.80 -4.48
N CYS A 345 3.00 15.38 -4.98
CA CYS A 345 2.22 14.77 -6.07
C CYS A 345 3.06 14.65 -7.36
N CYS A 346 2.65 13.82 -8.31
CA CYS A 346 3.36 13.71 -9.59
C CYS A 346 2.84 14.77 -10.58
N VAL A 347 3.72 15.64 -11.08
CA VAL A 347 3.41 16.71 -12.04
C VAL A 347 4.13 16.47 -13.36
N GLU A 348 3.52 16.91 -14.46
CA GLU A 348 4.10 16.91 -15.80
C GLU A 348 4.55 18.33 -16.15
N VAL A 349 5.86 18.53 -16.29
CA VAL A 349 6.51 19.83 -16.49
C VAL A 349 7.68 19.71 -17.49
N PRO A 350 8.17 20.81 -18.08
CA PRO A 350 9.39 20.77 -18.87
C PRO A 350 10.60 20.48 -17.98
N CYS A 351 11.42 19.54 -18.42
CA CYS A 351 12.67 19.13 -17.80
C CYS A 351 13.81 19.36 -18.77
N LEU A 352 14.79 20.16 -18.36
CA LEU A 352 16.07 20.27 -19.05
C LEU A 352 16.90 19.02 -18.75
N ILE A 353 17.43 18.39 -19.79
CA ILE A 353 18.27 17.20 -19.68
C ILE A 353 19.64 17.50 -20.26
N ASP A 354 20.69 17.24 -19.49
CA ASP A 354 22.09 17.34 -19.91
C ASP A 354 22.97 16.33 -19.14
N GLY A 355 24.29 16.49 -19.15
CA GLY A 355 25.21 15.60 -18.43
C GLY A 355 25.00 15.54 -16.91
N GLN A 356 24.35 16.55 -16.31
CA GLN A 356 24.01 16.58 -14.88
C GLN A 356 22.71 15.82 -14.56
N GLY A 357 21.98 15.37 -15.59
CA GLY A 357 20.75 14.60 -15.43
C GLY A 357 19.51 15.44 -15.69
N ILE A 358 18.44 15.15 -14.92
CA ILE A 358 17.10 15.70 -15.15
C ILE A 358 16.89 16.91 -14.23
N GLN A 359 16.57 18.06 -14.83
CA GLN A 359 16.36 19.33 -14.13
C GLN A 359 14.95 19.85 -14.44
N PRO A 360 13.94 19.53 -13.61
CA PRO A 360 12.58 20.04 -13.78
C PRO A 360 12.50 21.55 -13.60
N THR A 361 11.66 22.20 -14.40
CA THR A 361 11.52 23.67 -14.40
C THR A 361 10.37 24.10 -13.50
N VAL A 362 10.57 25.18 -12.75
CA VAL A 362 9.50 25.82 -11.96
C VAL A 362 8.50 26.51 -12.91
N ILE A 363 7.22 26.21 -12.72
CA ILE A 363 6.09 26.80 -13.43
C ILE A 363 5.47 27.95 -12.64
N GLY A 364 5.39 27.80 -11.31
CA GLY A 364 4.60 28.68 -10.45
C GLY A 364 3.15 28.22 -10.38
N ASP A 365 2.21 29.16 -10.28
CA ASP A 365 0.79 28.83 -10.17
C ASP A 365 0.19 28.48 -11.53
N LEU A 366 -0.55 27.37 -11.60
CA LEU A 366 -1.51 27.18 -12.69
C LEU A 366 -2.68 28.15 -12.52
N PRO A 367 -3.36 28.57 -13.62
CA PRO A 367 -4.66 29.21 -13.52
C PRO A 367 -5.61 28.44 -12.58
N PRO A 368 -6.35 29.11 -11.68
CA PRO A 368 -7.06 28.44 -10.58
C PRO A 368 -8.02 27.32 -11.02
N GLN A 369 -8.70 27.49 -12.14
CA GLN A 369 -9.60 26.49 -12.71
C GLN A 369 -8.87 25.23 -13.20
N LEU A 370 -7.64 25.38 -13.70
CA LEU A 370 -6.81 24.25 -14.13
C LEU A 370 -6.22 23.53 -12.92
N ALA A 371 -5.76 24.27 -11.92
CA ALA A 371 -5.31 23.71 -10.65
C ALA A 371 -6.43 22.90 -9.97
N ALA A 372 -7.67 23.39 -10.00
CA ALA A 372 -8.83 22.69 -9.45
C ALA A 372 -9.09 21.36 -10.16
N LEU A 373 -9.02 21.33 -11.50
CA LEU A 373 -9.15 20.10 -12.30
C LEU A 373 -7.99 19.11 -12.03
N CYS A 374 -6.75 19.58 -11.92
CA CYS A 374 -5.64 18.70 -11.55
C CYS A 374 -5.84 18.11 -10.14
N ARG A 375 -6.22 18.94 -9.16
CA ARG A 375 -6.41 18.51 -7.76
C ARG A 375 -7.49 17.44 -7.62
N SER A 376 -8.61 17.52 -8.35
CA SER A 376 -9.64 16.48 -8.29
C SER A 376 -9.11 15.10 -8.70
N ASN A 377 -8.16 15.06 -9.63
CA ASN A 377 -7.57 13.82 -10.12
C ASN A 377 -6.35 13.37 -9.30
N ILE A 378 -5.57 14.31 -8.73
CA ILE A 378 -4.49 14.02 -7.79
C ILE A 378 -5.01 13.29 -6.56
N ASN A 379 -6.19 13.66 -6.04
CA ASN A 379 -6.80 12.99 -4.89
C ASN A 379 -6.96 11.47 -5.12
N VAL A 380 -7.39 11.06 -6.32
CA VAL A 380 -7.53 9.65 -6.71
C VAL A 380 -6.16 8.96 -6.74
N GLN A 381 -5.16 9.64 -7.31
CA GLN A 381 -3.81 9.12 -7.44
C GLN A 381 -3.14 8.89 -6.08
N GLU A 382 -3.23 9.87 -5.17
CA GLU A 382 -2.67 9.77 -3.83
C GLU A 382 -3.31 8.66 -3.01
N LEU A 383 -4.64 8.52 -3.04
CA LEU A 383 -5.37 7.46 -2.35
C LEU A 383 -5.06 6.07 -2.92
N THR A 384 -4.89 5.96 -4.24
CA THR A 384 -4.49 4.70 -4.88
C THR A 384 -3.08 4.29 -4.45
N VAL A 385 -2.13 5.24 -4.42
CA VAL A 385 -0.77 4.97 -3.94
C VAL A 385 -0.79 4.63 -2.45
N GLU A 386 -1.59 5.31 -1.63
CA GLU A 386 -1.76 4.99 -0.22
C GLU A 386 -2.26 3.55 -0.03
N ALA A 387 -3.27 3.13 -0.81
CA ALA A 387 -3.77 1.77 -0.81
C ALA A 387 -2.67 0.77 -1.17
N ALA A 388 -1.92 1.01 -2.24
CA ALA A 388 -0.85 0.12 -2.70
C ALA A 388 0.29 -0.02 -1.67
N LEU A 389 0.68 1.06 -1.00
CA LEU A 389 1.78 1.05 -0.03
C LEU A 389 1.39 0.46 1.32
N THR A 390 0.19 0.80 1.81
CA THR A 390 -0.29 0.35 3.13
C THR A 390 -1.02 -0.98 3.09
N LYS A 391 -1.43 -1.44 1.90
CA LYS A 391 -2.24 -2.65 1.67
C LYS A 391 -3.62 -2.59 2.34
N LYS A 392 -4.06 -1.38 2.67
CA LYS A 392 -5.34 -1.09 3.27
C LYS A 392 -6.39 -0.99 2.18
N ARG A 393 -7.31 -1.97 2.16
CA ARG A 393 -8.41 -2.06 1.19
C ARG A 393 -9.30 -0.83 1.24
N GLU A 394 -9.41 -0.18 2.39
CA GLU A 394 -10.20 1.04 2.57
C GLU A 394 -9.80 2.20 1.65
N HIS A 395 -8.50 2.36 1.39
CA HIS A 395 -8.02 3.43 0.52
C HIS A 395 -8.39 3.19 -0.95
N ILE A 396 -8.69 1.94 -1.34
CA ILE A 396 -9.24 1.64 -2.66
C ILE A 396 -10.63 2.27 -2.80
N TYR A 397 -11.49 2.05 -1.81
CA TYR A 397 -12.83 2.65 -1.83
C TYR A 397 -12.76 4.17 -1.82
N HIS A 398 -11.87 4.75 -1.01
CA HIS A 398 -11.70 6.20 -0.99
C HIS A 398 -11.24 6.74 -2.34
N ALA A 399 -10.29 6.08 -3.01
CA ALA A 399 -9.81 6.49 -4.33
C ALA A 399 -10.94 6.48 -5.37
N VAL A 400 -11.72 5.39 -5.41
CA VAL A 400 -12.85 5.26 -6.34
C VAL A 400 -14.01 6.19 -5.97
N MET A 401 -14.24 6.46 -4.68
CA MET A 401 -15.29 7.35 -4.22
C MET A 401 -15.07 8.80 -4.65
N VAL A 402 -13.82 9.28 -4.67
CA VAL A 402 -13.50 10.66 -5.05
C VAL A 402 -13.19 10.83 -6.53
N ASP A 403 -13.16 9.74 -7.30
CA ASP A 403 -12.99 9.77 -8.75
C ASP A 403 -14.17 10.50 -9.41
N PRO A 404 -13.92 11.57 -10.21
CA PRO A 404 -14.99 12.36 -10.82
C PRO A 404 -15.94 11.51 -11.68
N HIS A 405 -15.42 10.47 -12.31
CA HIS A 405 -16.20 9.61 -13.17
C HIS A 405 -17.16 8.74 -12.35
N THR A 406 -16.64 8.09 -11.30
CA THR A 406 -17.43 7.22 -10.44
C THR A 406 -18.41 7.98 -9.55
N ALA A 407 -17.97 9.10 -8.96
CA ALA A 407 -18.76 9.90 -8.03
C ALA A 407 -20.03 10.51 -8.66
N THR A 408 -20.05 10.67 -9.98
CA THR A 408 -21.22 11.21 -10.70
C THR A 408 -22.20 10.15 -11.16
N GLN A 409 -21.81 8.87 -11.19
CA GLN A 409 -22.65 7.77 -11.71
C GLN A 409 -23.21 6.87 -10.63
N LEU A 410 -22.44 6.60 -9.57
CA LEU A 410 -22.77 5.55 -8.62
C LEU A 410 -23.03 6.11 -7.21
N PRO A 411 -24.07 5.62 -6.50
CA PRO A 411 -24.20 5.86 -5.08
C PRO A 411 -23.11 5.09 -4.30
N LEU A 412 -22.80 5.56 -3.09
CA LEU A 412 -21.71 5.02 -2.26
C LEU A 412 -21.76 3.49 -2.08
N ASP A 413 -22.93 2.92 -1.77
CA ASP A 413 -23.06 1.47 -1.59
C ASP A 413 -22.68 0.70 -2.86
N LYS A 414 -23.03 1.21 -4.05
CA LYS A 414 -22.67 0.61 -5.33
C LYS A 414 -21.18 0.73 -5.64
N ILE A 415 -20.54 1.81 -5.18
CA ILE A 415 -19.10 1.99 -5.28
C ILE A 415 -18.37 0.91 -4.47
N TRP A 416 -18.80 0.67 -3.23
CA TRP A 416 -18.24 -0.37 -2.37
C TRP A 416 -18.45 -1.77 -2.96
N ASP A 417 -19.69 -2.11 -3.32
CA ASP A 417 -20.03 -3.41 -3.92
C ASP A 417 -19.18 -3.67 -5.19
N MET A 418 -19.04 -2.67 -6.06
CA MET A 418 -18.23 -2.76 -7.28
C MET A 418 -16.75 -2.97 -6.98
N CYS A 419 -16.20 -2.22 -6.02
CA CYS A 419 -14.81 -2.39 -5.59
C CYS A 419 -14.59 -3.80 -5.00
N ASP A 420 -15.54 -4.30 -4.22
CA ASP A 420 -15.47 -5.64 -3.64
C ASP A 420 -15.43 -6.71 -4.73
N GLU A 421 -16.35 -6.63 -5.70
CA GLU A 421 -16.39 -7.57 -6.83
C GLU A 421 -15.12 -7.49 -7.69
N LEU A 422 -14.59 -6.29 -7.94
CA LEU A 422 -13.32 -6.10 -8.67
C LEU A 422 -12.15 -6.74 -7.93
N ILE A 423 -12.01 -6.50 -6.63
CA ILE A 423 -10.93 -7.08 -5.82
C ILE A 423 -11.03 -8.60 -5.85
N GLU A 424 -12.22 -9.16 -5.60
CA GLU A 424 -12.43 -10.61 -5.62
C GLU A 424 -12.14 -11.23 -6.98
N ALA A 425 -12.54 -10.58 -8.08
CA ALA A 425 -12.28 -11.06 -9.43
C ALA A 425 -10.78 -11.07 -9.75
N HIS A 426 -10.04 -10.03 -9.36
CA HIS A 426 -8.58 -9.98 -9.48
C HIS A 426 -7.91 -11.04 -8.59
N GLN A 427 -8.39 -11.25 -7.37
CA GLN A 427 -7.87 -12.27 -6.45
C GLN A 427 -8.01 -13.69 -6.99
N LYS A 428 -9.14 -14.01 -7.64
CA LYS A 428 -9.38 -15.31 -8.29
C LYS A 428 -8.36 -15.62 -9.38
N VAL A 429 -7.74 -14.61 -9.99
CA VAL A 429 -6.71 -14.76 -11.02
C VAL A 429 -5.29 -14.49 -10.51
N GLY A 430 -5.10 -14.47 -9.19
CA GLY A 430 -3.79 -14.33 -8.55
C GLY A 430 -3.25 -12.90 -8.46
N LEU A 431 -4.12 -11.89 -8.59
CA LEU A 431 -3.78 -10.46 -8.46
C LEU A 431 -4.41 -9.88 -7.19
N LEU A 432 -3.82 -8.84 -6.59
CA LEU A 432 -4.39 -8.14 -5.42
C LEU A 432 -4.62 -9.03 -4.17
N GLY A 433 -3.87 -10.14 -4.03
CA GLY A 433 -3.98 -11.07 -2.89
C GLY A 433 -3.58 -10.48 -1.55
N GLU A 434 -2.90 -9.33 -1.56
CA GLU A 434 -2.48 -8.58 -0.37
C GLU A 434 -3.63 -7.81 0.31
N PHE A 435 -4.75 -7.57 -0.37
CA PHE A 435 -5.87 -6.79 0.15
C PHE A 435 -6.88 -7.67 0.88
N SER A 436 -6.90 -7.56 2.20
CA SER A 436 -7.82 -8.32 3.04
C SER A 436 -9.24 -7.73 2.99
N PRO A 437 -10.31 -8.54 3.15
CA PRO A 437 -11.68 -8.04 3.24
C PRO A 437 -11.86 -6.95 4.31
N THR A 438 -12.83 -6.07 4.10
CA THR A 438 -13.25 -5.06 5.09
C THR A 438 -14.55 -5.46 5.77
N ILE A 439 -14.83 -4.87 6.93
CA ILE A 439 -16.15 -4.92 7.54
C ILE A 439 -17.13 -4.23 6.57
N LYS A 440 -18.14 -4.99 6.14
CA LYS A 440 -19.15 -4.54 5.16
C LYS A 440 -19.70 -3.16 5.53
N ASN A 441 -19.77 -2.27 4.54
CA ASN A 441 -20.34 -0.91 4.64
C ASN A 441 -19.66 0.05 5.63
N THR A 442 -18.44 -0.23 6.07
CA THR A 442 -17.73 0.68 7.00
C THR A 442 -16.46 1.28 6.42
N GLY A 443 -15.94 0.71 5.32
CA GLY A 443 -14.60 1.07 4.83
C GLY A 443 -13.51 0.84 5.88
N ARG A 444 -13.74 -0.03 6.88
CA ARG A 444 -12.73 -0.37 7.89
C ARG A 444 -12.30 -1.81 7.67
N GLY A 445 -10.99 -2.04 7.56
CA GLY A 445 -10.43 -3.39 7.62
C GLY A 445 -10.90 -4.10 8.90
N TYR A 446 -11.06 -5.42 8.84
CA TYR A 446 -11.14 -6.20 10.07
C TYR A 446 -9.85 -5.94 10.84
N ALA A 447 -9.98 -5.39 12.05
CA ALA A 447 -8.82 -5.20 12.89
C ALA A 447 -8.16 -6.58 13.11
N GLY A 448 -6.92 -6.70 12.63
CA GLY A 448 -5.93 -7.68 13.08
C GLY A 448 -6.06 -9.16 12.71
N ILE A 449 -7.07 -9.68 11.99
CA ILE A 449 -7.20 -11.15 11.80
C ILE A 449 -7.71 -11.65 10.43
N GLY A 450 -8.73 -11.07 9.79
CA GLY A 450 -9.24 -11.54 8.47
C GLY A 450 -9.58 -13.05 8.36
N ASP A 451 -9.73 -13.58 7.13
CA ASP A 451 -9.92 -15.02 6.83
C ASP A 451 -8.63 -15.85 7.01
N ARG A 452 -7.62 -15.28 7.70
CA ARG A 452 -6.33 -15.93 7.91
C ARG A 452 -6.49 -17.03 8.93
N VAL A 453 -5.79 -18.14 8.71
CA VAL A 453 -5.66 -19.12 9.79
C VAL A 453 -4.89 -18.47 10.92
N LEU A 454 -5.52 -18.41 12.07
CA LEU A 454 -4.90 -18.00 13.30
C LEU A 454 -4.11 -19.17 13.85
N ALA A 455 -2.83 -18.94 14.11
CA ALA A 455 -2.00 -19.86 14.86
C ALA A 455 -1.49 -19.14 16.11
N LYS A 456 -1.77 -19.68 17.29
CA LYS A 456 -1.39 -19.07 18.57
C LYS A 456 -0.70 -20.09 19.43
N LEU A 457 0.44 -19.70 20.00
CA LEU A 457 1.10 -20.48 21.05
C LEU A 457 0.51 -20.09 22.42
N THR A 458 0.09 -21.07 23.20
CA THR A 458 -0.43 -20.91 24.56
C THR A 458 0.26 -21.88 25.52
N SER A 459 0.24 -21.57 26.83
CA SER A 459 0.60 -22.55 27.86
C SER A 459 -0.59 -23.46 28.10
N SER A 460 -0.38 -24.78 28.10
CA SER A 460 -1.46 -25.75 28.31
C SER A 460 -1.79 -25.99 29.79
N SER A 461 -0.96 -25.48 30.71
CA SER A 461 -1.19 -25.56 32.14
C SER A 461 -1.18 -24.19 32.80
N GLY A 462 -2.11 -24.05 33.73
CA GLY A 462 -2.38 -22.87 34.55
C GLY A 462 -1.31 -22.53 35.57
N LEU A 463 -0.10 -23.11 35.52
CA LEU A 463 1.01 -22.86 36.46
C LEU A 463 2.33 -23.21 35.78
N LEU A 464 3.37 -22.38 35.95
CA LEU A 464 4.74 -22.82 35.65
C LEU A 464 5.09 -24.03 36.55
N PRO A 465 5.73 -25.08 36.01
CA PRO A 465 6.11 -26.27 36.77
C PRO A 465 7.09 -25.93 37.89
N LYS A 466 7.07 -26.70 38.99
CA LYS A 466 8.03 -26.59 40.12
C LYS A 466 9.50 -26.81 39.72
N LYS A 467 9.75 -27.27 38.50
CA LYS A 467 11.09 -27.49 37.91
C LYS A 467 11.09 -26.97 36.48
N TRP A 468 12.03 -26.07 36.17
CA TRP A 468 12.16 -25.34 34.90
C TRP A 468 12.57 -26.20 33.69
N SER A 469 12.73 -27.52 33.83
CA SER A 469 13.29 -28.38 32.79
C SER A 469 12.30 -28.84 31.71
N GLU A 470 10.98 -28.65 31.88
CA GLU A 470 9.97 -29.13 30.90
C GLU A 470 8.63 -28.37 31.04
N PHE A 471 8.11 -27.81 29.94
CA PHE A 471 6.84 -27.08 29.87
C PHE A 471 5.93 -27.67 28.79
N ASP A 472 4.62 -27.74 29.06
CA ASP A 472 3.63 -28.13 28.05
C ASP A 472 3.01 -26.88 27.40
N LEU A 473 3.33 -26.66 26.14
CA LEU A 473 2.72 -25.64 25.28
C LEU A 473 1.60 -26.24 24.43
N ALA A 474 0.74 -25.39 23.89
CA ALA A 474 -0.26 -25.75 22.92
C ALA A 474 -0.20 -24.77 21.74
N VAL A 475 -0.29 -25.29 20.52
CA VAL A 475 -0.55 -24.49 19.33
C VAL A 475 -2.02 -24.60 19.02
N GLU A 476 -2.74 -23.52 19.26
CA GLU A 476 -4.13 -23.36 18.88
C GLU A 476 -4.18 -22.86 17.43
N LEU A 477 -4.85 -23.60 16.56
CA LEU A 477 -5.06 -23.24 15.17
C LEU A 477 -6.55 -23.04 14.93
N GLU A 478 -6.95 -21.90 14.37
CA GLU A 478 -8.34 -21.57 14.06
C GLU A 478 -8.44 -21.09 12.62
N ASN A 479 -9.33 -21.69 11.84
CA ASN A 479 -9.58 -21.32 10.45
C ASN A 479 -10.92 -20.57 10.37
N PRO A 480 -10.92 -19.23 10.34
CA PRO A 480 -12.13 -18.44 10.20
C PRO A 480 -12.71 -18.48 8.78
N ALA A 481 -11.97 -18.99 7.79
CA ALA A 481 -12.41 -19.06 6.39
C ALA A 481 -13.47 -20.16 6.14
N GLU A 482 -14.25 -19.99 5.07
CA GLU A 482 -15.27 -20.94 4.61
C GLU A 482 -14.71 -22.16 3.88
N VAL A 483 -13.39 -22.22 3.66
CA VAL A 483 -12.70 -23.31 2.97
C VAL A 483 -11.67 -23.98 3.87
N ALA A 484 -11.54 -25.31 3.74
CA ALA A 484 -10.52 -26.08 4.44
C ALA A 484 -9.14 -25.88 3.80
N GLN A 485 -8.07 -25.90 4.59
CA GLN A 485 -6.71 -25.74 4.08
C GLN A 485 -5.68 -26.53 4.90
N GLU A 486 -4.54 -26.84 4.28
CA GLU A 486 -3.38 -27.40 4.98
C GLU A 486 -2.54 -26.30 5.59
N VAL A 487 -2.29 -26.43 6.89
CA VAL A 487 -1.62 -25.43 7.70
C VAL A 487 -0.33 -26.01 8.24
N ALA A 488 0.78 -25.34 7.97
CA ALA A 488 2.09 -25.65 8.52
C ALA A 488 2.60 -24.47 9.36
N VAL A 489 2.95 -24.75 10.61
CA VAL A 489 3.54 -23.76 11.53
C VAL A 489 4.73 -24.34 12.26
N THR A 490 5.75 -23.52 12.49
CA THR A 490 6.98 -23.92 13.18
C THR A 490 7.15 -23.12 14.46
N VAL A 491 7.40 -23.83 15.56
CA VAL A 491 7.76 -23.25 16.85
C VAL A 491 9.27 -23.21 16.97
N SER A 492 9.82 -22.04 17.31
CA SER A 492 11.26 -21.82 17.51
C SER A 492 11.51 -20.80 18.62
N THR A 493 12.77 -20.60 19.00
CA THR A 493 13.21 -19.56 19.93
C THR A 493 14.42 -18.84 19.34
N SER A 494 14.57 -17.56 19.64
CA SER A 494 15.74 -16.75 19.26
C SER A 494 16.89 -16.89 20.26
N ASP A 495 16.54 -16.92 21.55
CA ASP A 495 17.50 -16.58 22.63
C ASP A 495 17.98 -17.78 23.45
N VAL A 496 17.43 -18.98 23.18
CA VAL A 496 17.81 -20.22 23.87
C VAL A 496 17.92 -21.37 22.89
N THR A 497 18.77 -22.33 23.25
CA THR A 497 18.91 -23.56 22.46
C THR A 497 17.67 -24.44 22.59
N PHE A 498 16.82 -24.45 21.56
CA PHE A 498 15.67 -25.33 21.38
C PHE A 498 15.63 -25.86 19.94
N LYS A 499 15.36 -27.15 19.75
CA LYS A 499 15.21 -27.73 18.41
C LYS A 499 13.82 -27.36 17.86
N PRO A 500 13.73 -26.62 16.73
CA PRO A 500 12.43 -26.21 16.19
C PRO A 500 11.50 -27.40 15.92
N GLN A 501 10.21 -27.21 16.20
CA GLN A 501 9.19 -28.23 15.98
C GLN A 501 8.14 -27.70 15.01
N THR A 502 7.89 -28.45 13.93
CA THR A 502 6.91 -28.09 12.91
C THR A 502 5.65 -28.94 13.04
N ILE A 503 4.51 -28.27 13.10
CA ILE A 503 3.19 -28.90 13.09
C ILE A 503 2.59 -28.71 11.69
N ARG A 504 2.02 -29.80 11.15
CA ARG A 504 1.25 -29.79 9.91
C ARG A 504 -0.11 -30.41 10.16
N VAL A 505 -1.18 -29.67 9.91
CA VAL A 505 -2.55 -30.17 10.08
C VAL A 505 -3.45 -29.67 8.96
N LYS A 506 -4.37 -30.53 8.52
CA LYS A 506 -5.49 -30.15 7.66
C LYS A 506 -6.62 -29.57 8.52
N LEU A 507 -6.88 -28.28 8.38
CA LEU A 507 -7.85 -27.55 9.20
C LEU A 507 -9.12 -27.27 8.39
N GLY A 508 -10.26 -27.78 8.86
CA GLY A 508 -11.56 -27.57 8.23
C GLY A 508 -12.05 -26.12 8.32
N ALA A 509 -13.00 -25.74 7.47
CA ALA A 509 -13.65 -24.42 7.51
C ALA A 509 -14.35 -24.16 8.86
N GLY A 510 -14.15 -22.99 9.44
CA GLY A 510 -14.70 -22.61 10.76
C GLY A 510 -14.24 -23.50 11.92
N LYS A 511 -13.20 -24.32 11.75
CA LYS A 511 -12.73 -25.26 12.78
C LYS A 511 -11.56 -24.69 13.56
N LYS A 512 -11.52 -25.11 14.83
CA LYS A 512 -10.41 -24.90 15.75
C LYS A 512 -9.83 -26.25 16.16
N ILE A 513 -8.50 -26.33 16.21
CA ILE A 513 -7.76 -27.47 16.74
C ILE A 513 -6.71 -26.97 17.73
N GLU A 514 -6.29 -27.85 18.63
CA GLU A 514 -5.22 -27.60 19.58
C GLU A 514 -4.22 -28.74 19.46
N GLN A 515 -2.94 -28.42 19.26
CA GLN A 515 -1.86 -29.39 19.21
C GLN A 515 -0.89 -29.11 20.35
N LYS A 516 -0.80 -30.06 21.30
CA LYS A 516 0.15 -29.96 22.41
C LYS A 516 1.59 -30.18 21.93
N ILE A 517 2.50 -29.41 22.50
CA ILE A 517 3.95 -29.47 22.27
C ILE A 517 4.66 -29.51 23.62
N LYS A 518 5.64 -30.40 23.75
CA LYS A 518 6.61 -30.34 24.85
C LYS A 518 7.74 -29.38 24.51
N PHE A 519 7.96 -28.42 25.40
CA PHE A 519 9.00 -27.41 25.30
C PHE A 519 10.02 -27.58 26.43
N ALA A 520 11.27 -27.87 26.08
CA ALA A 520 12.36 -28.12 27.03
C ALA A 520 13.61 -27.34 26.57
N PRO A 521 13.75 -26.06 26.95
CA PRO A 521 14.93 -25.26 26.61
C PRO A 521 16.12 -25.72 27.46
N LYS A 522 17.35 -25.63 26.92
CA LYS A 522 18.56 -26.01 27.67
C LYS A 522 18.94 -25.03 28.79
N GLU A 523 18.58 -23.77 28.61
CA GLU A 523 18.86 -22.65 29.51
C GLU A 523 17.73 -21.63 29.43
N LEU A 524 17.60 -20.77 30.44
CA LEU A 524 16.63 -19.67 30.46
C LEU A 524 17.37 -18.33 30.39
N PRO A 525 16.86 -17.38 29.62
CA PRO A 525 17.40 -16.02 29.59
C PRO A 525 17.01 -15.30 30.89
N THR A 526 17.86 -14.35 31.32
CA THR A 526 17.68 -13.60 32.57
C THR A 526 16.57 -12.57 32.54
N GLU A 527 16.15 -12.10 31.35
CA GLU A 527 15.18 -11.01 31.21
C GLU A 527 13.89 -11.43 30.48
N LYS A 528 14.02 -12.09 29.32
CA LYS A 528 12.88 -12.51 28.49
C LYS A 528 13.23 -13.70 27.60
N LEU A 529 12.28 -14.61 27.43
CA LEU A 529 12.30 -15.73 26.49
C LEU A 529 11.21 -15.55 25.45
N GLU A 530 11.60 -15.30 24.20
CA GLU A 530 10.69 -15.24 23.06
C GLU A 530 10.58 -16.61 22.38
N ILE A 531 9.36 -17.18 22.39
CA ILE A 531 9.01 -18.40 21.70
C ILE A 531 8.21 -18.00 20.45
N ASN A 532 8.88 -18.08 19.31
CA ASN A 532 8.36 -17.67 18.02
C ASN A 532 7.48 -18.78 17.43
N LEU A 533 6.39 -18.35 16.80
CA LEU A 533 5.56 -19.19 15.94
C LEU A 533 5.62 -18.60 14.54
N LYS A 534 6.02 -19.40 13.56
CA LYS A 534 6.18 -18.98 12.16
C LYS A 534 5.25 -19.78 11.26
N GLY A 535 4.53 -19.09 10.38
CA GLY A 535 3.69 -19.72 9.36
C GLY A 535 4.56 -20.14 8.18
N GLU A 536 4.56 -21.43 7.86
CA GLU A 536 5.20 -21.96 6.66
C GLU A 536 4.22 -22.01 5.48
N THR A 537 2.91 -22.01 5.76
CA THR A 537 1.86 -21.79 4.76
C THR A 537 1.59 -20.28 4.59
N PRO A 538 1.40 -19.76 3.36
CA PRO A 538 0.90 -18.40 3.13
C PRO A 538 -0.42 -18.16 3.85
N ASN A 539 -0.68 -16.92 4.28
CA ASN A 539 -1.96 -16.53 4.92
C ASN A 539 -2.24 -17.13 6.32
N VAL A 540 -1.20 -17.59 7.03
CA VAL A 540 -1.28 -17.94 8.46
C VAL A 540 -0.77 -16.77 9.29
N LEU A 541 -1.60 -16.27 10.19
CA LEU A 541 -1.21 -15.27 11.17
C LEU A 541 -0.73 -15.98 12.43
N CYS A 542 0.57 -15.88 12.71
CA CYS A 542 1.17 -16.53 13.86
C CYS A 542 1.37 -15.57 15.02
N LYS A 543 0.99 -16.02 16.21
CA LYS A 543 1.26 -15.36 17.47
C LYS A 543 2.15 -16.25 18.33
N GLY A 544 3.39 -15.82 18.53
CA GLY A 544 4.33 -16.43 19.47
C GLY A 544 3.94 -16.19 20.93
N LEU A 545 4.77 -16.68 21.84
CA LEU A 545 4.64 -16.51 23.28
C LEU A 545 5.90 -15.82 23.80
N VAL A 546 5.74 -14.73 24.54
CA VAL A 546 6.86 -14.10 25.26
C VAL A 546 6.70 -14.41 26.74
N LEU A 547 7.76 -14.94 27.34
CA LEU A 547 7.88 -15.11 28.79
C LEU A 547 8.88 -14.07 29.29
N GLY A 548 8.46 -13.15 30.15
CA GLY A 548 9.32 -12.06 30.65
C GLY A 548 9.43 -12.06 32.16
N ALA A 549 10.52 -11.50 32.68
CA ALA A 549 10.65 -11.13 34.08
C ALA A 549 9.62 -10.05 34.46
N ARG A 550 9.21 -10.02 35.73
CA ARG A 550 8.33 -8.96 36.22
C ARG A 550 9.07 -7.63 36.29
N GLN A 551 8.33 -6.54 36.11
CA GLN A 551 8.88 -5.22 36.31
C GLN A 551 9.01 -4.92 37.81
N GLU A 552 10.18 -4.48 38.25
CA GLU A 552 10.36 -3.92 39.58
C GLU A 552 9.74 -2.51 39.61
N ILE A 553 8.79 -2.29 40.54
CA ILE A 553 8.20 -0.96 40.76
C ILE A 553 8.65 -0.43 42.11
N LEU A 554 9.45 0.63 42.07
CA LEU A 554 9.92 1.32 43.27
C LEU A 554 8.86 2.32 43.75
N ILE A 555 8.25 2.05 44.91
CA ILE A 555 7.32 2.99 45.55
C ILE A 555 8.10 3.84 46.58
N PRO A 556 8.30 5.14 46.35
CA PRO A 556 9.08 5.99 47.26
C PRO A 556 8.39 6.15 48.62
N LYS A 557 9.18 6.25 49.69
CA LYS A 557 8.65 6.43 51.05
C LYS A 557 7.92 7.76 51.17
N GLY A 558 6.58 7.70 51.29
CA GLY A 558 5.73 8.89 51.40
C GLY A 558 5.36 9.53 50.05
N GLY A 559 5.63 8.86 48.93
CA GLY A 559 5.25 9.30 47.59
C GLY A 559 4.42 8.25 46.83
N GLU A 560 4.09 8.58 45.59
CA GLU A 560 3.42 7.69 44.63
C GLU A 560 4.44 7.29 43.53
N SER A 561 4.41 6.02 43.10
CA SER A 561 5.02 5.60 41.83
C SER A 561 3.98 5.74 40.73
N VAL A 562 4.36 6.29 39.58
CA VAL A 562 3.48 6.42 38.41
C VAL A 562 4.07 5.60 37.28
N THR A 563 3.30 4.64 36.78
CA THR A 563 3.69 3.78 35.66
C THR A 563 2.65 3.93 34.55
N PRO A 564 3.03 4.38 33.34
CA PRO A 564 2.10 4.50 32.22
C PRO A 564 1.72 3.12 31.68
N PHE A 565 0.50 3.01 31.15
CA PHE A 565 0.02 1.93 30.31
C PHE A 565 0.15 2.36 28.86
N THR A 566 0.90 1.62 28.04
CA THR A 566 1.01 1.93 26.62
C THR A 566 0.60 0.76 25.75
N LEU A 567 -0.22 1.01 24.73
CA LEU A 567 -0.56 0.04 23.68
C LEU A 567 -0.03 0.56 22.34
N ALA A 568 0.82 -0.21 21.67
CA ALA A 568 1.40 0.16 20.38
C ALA A 568 2.01 1.58 20.34
N GLY A 569 2.64 2.00 21.44
CA GLY A 569 3.25 3.33 21.58
C GLY A 569 2.29 4.46 22.01
N PHE A 570 0.99 4.20 22.11
CA PHE A 570 0.00 5.17 22.61
C PHE A 570 -0.23 4.99 24.12
N ASN A 571 -0.32 6.11 24.85
CA ASN A 571 -0.71 6.08 26.26
C ASN A 571 -2.19 5.66 26.40
N ALA A 572 -2.42 4.46 26.94
CA ALA A 572 -3.72 3.86 27.22
C ALA A 572 -4.18 4.10 28.67
N GLY A 573 -3.34 4.72 29.52
CA GLY A 573 -3.66 5.03 30.91
C GLY A 573 -2.42 5.19 31.79
N ASP A 574 -2.63 5.36 33.10
CA ASP A 574 -1.56 5.29 34.10
C ASP A 574 -2.04 4.56 35.36
N VAL A 575 -1.14 3.83 36.03
CA VAL A 575 -1.33 3.38 37.42
C VAL A 575 -0.44 4.20 38.34
N ARG A 576 -1.02 4.59 39.46
CA ARG A 576 -0.31 5.22 40.57
C ARG A 576 -0.42 4.34 41.81
N LEU A 577 0.72 4.00 42.39
CA LEU A 577 0.82 3.17 43.59
C LEU A 577 1.37 3.97 44.76
N SER A 578 0.71 3.91 45.91
CA SER A 578 1.25 4.42 47.18
C SER A 578 1.00 3.47 48.35
N CYS A 579 2.01 3.34 49.20
CA CYS A 579 1.93 2.57 50.44
C CYS A 579 1.37 3.45 51.57
N GLU A 580 0.11 3.21 51.92
CA GLU A 580 -0.59 3.89 53.01
C GLU A 580 -0.41 3.13 54.33
N LYS A 581 -0.82 3.72 55.46
CA LYS A 581 -0.67 3.10 56.79
C LYS A 581 -1.34 1.71 56.89
N ASN A 582 -2.50 1.55 56.28
CA ASN A 582 -3.38 0.37 56.45
C ASN A 582 -3.65 -0.40 55.15
N GLY A 583 -2.93 -0.12 54.06
CA GLY A 583 -3.17 -0.77 52.78
C GLY A 583 -2.36 -0.18 51.64
N LEU A 584 -2.49 -0.79 50.47
CA LEU A 584 -1.93 -0.27 49.23
C LEU A 584 -3.00 0.52 48.48
N ARG A 585 -2.69 1.76 48.12
CA ARG A 585 -3.55 2.59 47.28
C ARG A 585 -3.13 2.47 45.82
N ILE A 586 -4.12 2.27 44.95
CA ILE A 586 -3.96 2.07 43.51
C ILE A 586 -4.95 3.03 42.83
N LYS A 587 -4.43 4.04 42.14
CA LYS A 587 -5.23 4.92 41.28
C LYS A 587 -4.93 4.58 39.83
N THR A 588 -5.96 4.40 39.02
CA THR A 588 -5.79 4.16 37.58
C THR A 588 -6.67 5.08 36.77
N HIS A 589 -6.10 5.66 35.72
CA HIS A 589 -6.85 6.24 34.61
C HIS A 589 -6.74 5.28 33.43
N ILE A 590 -7.85 4.87 32.83
CA ILE A 590 -7.87 3.89 31.73
C ILE A 590 -8.76 4.39 30.59
N PHE A 591 -8.22 4.47 29.38
CA PHE A 591 -9.01 4.75 28.19
C PHE A 591 -9.79 3.50 27.75
N ASP A 592 -11.12 3.56 27.81
CA ASP A 592 -12.05 2.55 27.31
C ASP A 592 -13.32 3.25 26.79
N SER A 593 -13.48 3.31 25.47
CA SER A 593 -14.55 4.05 24.81
C SER A 593 -15.92 3.37 24.90
N LYS A 594 -15.99 2.18 25.50
CA LYS A 594 -17.25 1.44 25.66
C LYS A 594 -17.37 0.69 26.99
N VAL A 595 -17.05 1.32 28.12
CA VAL A 595 -17.08 0.67 29.45
C VAL A 595 -18.34 -0.18 29.68
N THR A 596 -18.16 -1.48 29.93
CA THR A 596 -19.27 -2.41 30.19
C THR A 596 -19.20 -3.02 31.59
N ALA A 597 -20.35 -3.13 32.25
CA ALA A 597 -20.47 -3.78 33.56
C ALA A 597 -20.41 -5.31 33.44
N ASP A 598 -19.84 -5.96 34.45
CA ASP A 598 -20.09 -7.38 34.70
C ASP A 598 -21.55 -7.60 35.13
N LYS A 599 -22.31 -8.38 34.36
CA LYS A 599 -23.72 -8.71 34.63
C LYS A 599 -23.92 -9.83 35.65
N LYS A 600 -22.89 -10.62 35.99
CA LYS A 600 -23.01 -11.83 36.82
C LYS A 600 -22.14 -11.84 38.08
N SER A 601 -21.31 -10.83 38.30
CA SER A 601 -20.36 -10.78 39.44
C SER A 601 -19.55 -12.09 39.56
N SER A 602 -19.21 -12.68 38.42
CA SER A 602 -18.70 -14.04 38.35
C SER A 602 -17.25 -14.04 37.90
N ARG A 603 -16.45 -14.99 38.42
CA ARG A 603 -15.03 -15.12 38.08
C ARG A 603 -14.75 -15.03 36.56
N ASN A 604 -15.62 -15.52 35.69
CA ASN A 604 -15.37 -15.60 34.24
C ASN A 604 -15.72 -14.32 33.45
N SER A 605 -16.14 -13.24 34.12
CA SER A 605 -16.67 -12.04 33.45
C SER A 605 -15.60 -11.11 32.86
N TYR A 606 -14.35 -11.23 33.29
CA TYR A 606 -13.21 -10.47 32.75
C TYR A 606 -12.98 -10.71 31.24
N GLU A 607 -13.62 -11.71 30.62
CA GLU A 607 -13.50 -12.00 29.18
C GLU A 607 -14.48 -11.19 28.31
N SER A 608 -15.50 -10.60 28.93
CA SER A 608 -16.63 -9.98 28.22
C SER A 608 -17.06 -8.63 28.78
N SER A 609 -16.38 -8.14 29.80
CA SER A 609 -16.65 -6.86 30.45
C SER A 609 -15.36 -6.09 30.76
N SER A 610 -15.48 -4.77 30.95
CA SER A 610 -14.33 -3.96 31.39
C SER A 610 -13.88 -4.43 32.77
N CYS A 611 -12.56 -4.60 32.97
CA CYS A 611 -12.01 -5.16 34.21
C CYS A 611 -10.56 -4.73 34.43
N ILE A 612 -10.17 -4.53 35.68
CA ILE A 612 -8.77 -4.41 36.11
C ILE A 612 -8.43 -5.65 36.95
N GLU A 613 -7.41 -6.39 36.54
CA GLU A 613 -6.84 -7.51 37.28
C GLU A 613 -5.53 -7.07 37.94
N LEU A 614 -5.39 -7.36 39.23
CA LEU A 614 -4.25 -6.97 40.06
C LEU A 614 -3.62 -8.23 40.64
N PHE A 615 -2.29 -8.31 40.57
CA PHE A 615 -1.52 -9.45 41.06
C PHE A 615 -0.48 -8.98 42.07
N PHE A 616 -0.35 -9.72 43.17
CA PHE A 616 0.62 -9.43 44.22
C PHE A 616 1.31 -10.71 44.68
N CYS A 617 2.62 -10.64 44.88
CA CYS A 617 3.43 -11.73 45.44
C CYS A 617 4.51 -11.17 46.37
N PRO A 618 4.80 -11.80 47.53
CA PRO A 618 5.96 -11.45 48.35
C PRO A 618 7.28 -11.56 47.57
N ALA A 619 8.20 -10.62 47.77
CA ALA A 619 9.48 -10.58 47.05
C ALA A 619 10.40 -11.78 47.31
N ASN A 620 10.21 -12.47 48.44
CA ASN A 620 10.93 -13.68 48.86
C ASN A 620 10.20 -14.98 48.51
N GLY A 621 9.15 -14.90 47.69
CA GLY A 621 8.32 -16.02 47.29
C GLY A 621 7.16 -16.34 48.24
N GLY A 622 6.06 -16.84 47.67
CA GLY A 622 4.82 -17.11 48.41
C GLY A 622 3.62 -17.33 47.49
N GLY A 623 2.42 -17.43 48.08
CA GLY A 623 1.17 -17.50 47.34
C GLY A 623 0.79 -16.15 46.70
N ILE A 624 0.03 -16.21 45.61
CA ILE A 624 -0.32 -15.05 44.80
C ILE A 624 -1.69 -14.56 45.21
N ALA A 625 -1.79 -13.28 45.56
CA ALA A 625 -3.07 -12.63 45.70
C ALA A 625 -3.49 -12.06 44.34
N GLN A 626 -4.66 -12.48 43.85
CA GLN A 626 -5.27 -11.96 42.63
C GLN A 626 -6.61 -11.30 42.95
N ILE A 627 -6.77 -10.05 42.50
CA ILE A 627 -7.95 -9.22 42.73
C ILE A 627 -8.47 -8.71 41.38
N PHE A 628 -9.79 -8.71 41.24
CA PHE A 628 -10.52 -8.20 40.08
C PHE A 628 -11.31 -6.96 40.49
N CYS A 629 -11.21 -5.89 39.71
CA CYS A 629 -11.97 -4.66 39.88
C CYS A 629 -12.79 -4.37 38.62
N HIS A 630 -14.11 -4.51 38.73
CA HIS A 630 -15.05 -4.32 37.64
C HIS A 630 -15.71 -2.93 37.72
N PRO A 631 -15.40 -2.00 36.80
CA PRO A 631 -16.13 -0.75 36.70
C PRO A 631 -17.62 -0.96 36.43
N GLN A 632 -18.45 -0.10 37.01
CA GLN A 632 -19.90 -0.20 36.94
C GLN A 632 -20.50 1.07 36.33
N PRO A 633 -20.72 1.15 35.00
CA PRO A 633 -21.43 2.26 34.36
C PRO A 633 -22.68 2.69 35.14
N GLY A 634 -22.78 3.99 35.45
CA GLY A 634 -23.88 4.57 36.22
C GLY A 634 -23.75 4.47 37.75
N LYS A 635 -22.68 3.88 38.29
CA LYS A 635 -22.38 3.85 39.73
C LYS A 635 -21.13 4.65 40.08
N LYS A 636 -20.98 5.00 41.36
CA LYS A 636 -19.79 5.70 41.89
C LYS A 636 -18.70 4.76 42.44
N VAL A 637 -18.99 3.47 42.56
CA VAL A 637 -18.11 2.48 43.19
C VAL A 637 -18.04 1.24 42.29
N PRO A 638 -16.83 0.71 42.01
CA PRO A 638 -16.66 -0.53 41.26
C PRO A 638 -16.95 -1.77 42.13
N VAL A 639 -17.06 -2.94 41.51
CA VAL A 639 -17.13 -4.24 42.22
C VAL A 639 -15.72 -4.83 42.32
N VAL A 640 -15.27 -5.16 43.53
CA VAL A 640 -13.91 -5.69 43.79
C VAL A 640 -13.98 -7.10 44.39
N LEU A 641 -13.38 -8.08 43.72
CA LEU A 641 -13.49 -9.51 44.03
C LEU A 641 -12.12 -10.21 44.09
N HIS A 642 -11.98 -11.25 44.89
CA HIS A 642 -10.89 -12.22 44.77
C HIS A 642 -11.10 -13.15 43.56
N ALA A 643 -10.06 -13.88 43.18
CA ALA A 643 -10.14 -14.94 42.16
C ALA A 643 -11.22 -16.01 42.40
N GLY A 644 -11.70 -16.19 43.64
CA GLY A 644 -12.83 -17.06 43.95
C GLY A 644 -14.23 -16.45 43.70
N GLY A 645 -14.31 -15.21 43.21
CA GLY A 645 -15.56 -14.45 43.06
C GLY A 645 -16.14 -13.90 44.36
N LYS A 646 -15.42 -14.00 45.48
CA LYS A 646 -15.83 -13.44 46.77
C LYS A 646 -15.43 -11.96 46.87
N PRO A 647 -16.25 -11.08 47.46
CA PRO A 647 -15.87 -9.69 47.71
C PRO A 647 -14.60 -9.57 48.53
N VAL A 648 -13.78 -8.55 48.23
CA VAL A 648 -12.59 -8.21 49.04
C VAL A 648 -13.04 -7.37 50.24
N ASN A 649 -12.71 -7.82 51.45
CA ASN A 649 -13.17 -7.15 52.68
C ASN A 649 -12.37 -5.86 52.95
N GLY A 650 -13.06 -4.82 53.42
CA GLY A 650 -12.42 -3.58 53.87
C GLY A 650 -11.81 -2.70 52.77
N VAL A 651 -12.03 -3.02 51.50
CA VAL A 651 -11.59 -2.19 50.38
C VAL A 651 -12.37 -0.87 50.35
N LYS A 652 -11.66 0.26 50.23
CA LYS A 652 -12.28 1.54 49.88
C LYS A 652 -12.09 1.75 48.39
N ALA A 653 -13.19 1.99 47.67
CA ALA A 653 -13.15 2.12 46.23
C ALA A 653 -14.04 3.28 45.75
N SER A 654 -13.58 4.00 44.73
CA SER A 654 -14.38 4.96 43.98
C SER A 654 -14.04 4.89 42.49
N GLN A 655 -14.98 5.29 41.65
CA GLN A 655 -14.78 5.38 40.20
C GLN A 655 -15.44 6.63 39.60
N SER A 656 -14.89 7.10 38.49
CA SER A 656 -15.54 8.02 37.54
C SER A 656 -15.50 7.41 36.14
N ILE A 657 -16.57 7.57 35.36
CA ILE A 657 -16.63 7.04 33.99
C ILE A 657 -17.04 8.20 33.07
N SER A 658 -16.25 8.40 32.02
CA SER A 658 -16.50 9.33 30.92
C SER A 658 -16.89 8.57 29.65
N LYS A 659 -17.10 9.29 28.54
CA LYS A 659 -17.38 8.66 27.24
C LYS A 659 -16.19 7.86 26.67
N ILE A 660 -14.96 8.16 27.09
CA ILE A 660 -13.74 7.63 26.47
C ILE A 660 -12.78 6.96 27.47
N ALA A 661 -13.09 6.99 28.76
CA ALA A 661 -12.20 6.54 29.83
C ALA A 661 -12.95 6.28 31.14
N TYR A 662 -12.31 5.57 32.05
CA TYR A 662 -12.73 5.46 33.44
C TYR A 662 -11.55 5.58 34.40
N ASP A 663 -11.81 6.17 35.55
CA ASP A 663 -10.88 6.27 36.67
C ASP A 663 -11.32 5.35 37.78
N VAL A 664 -10.36 4.74 38.48
CA VAL A 664 -10.60 3.96 39.70
C VAL A 664 -9.57 4.37 40.76
N ASP A 665 -10.03 4.57 41.99
CA ASP A 665 -9.18 4.72 43.19
C ASP A 665 -9.54 3.60 44.16
N LEU A 666 -8.58 2.72 44.43
CA LEU A 666 -8.69 1.58 45.35
C LEU A 666 -7.72 1.74 46.51
N LEU A 667 -8.18 1.49 47.73
CA LEU A 667 -7.33 1.25 48.90
C LEU A 667 -7.61 -0.17 49.42
N ILE A 668 -6.66 -1.07 49.20
CA ILE A 668 -6.79 -2.50 49.52
C ILE A 668 -5.98 -2.82 50.79
N PRO A 669 -6.58 -3.43 51.83
CA PRO A 669 -5.84 -3.82 53.03
C PRO A 669 -4.71 -4.80 52.75
N TYR A 670 -3.57 -4.63 53.42
CA TYR A 670 -2.38 -5.48 53.20
C TYR A 670 -2.64 -6.99 53.41
N ALA A 671 -3.52 -7.34 54.36
CA ALA A 671 -3.90 -8.74 54.61
C ALA A 671 -4.56 -9.41 53.40
N GLU A 672 -5.37 -8.67 52.63
CA GLU A 672 -6.03 -9.17 51.42
C GLU A 672 -5.05 -9.35 50.25
N LEU A 673 -3.85 -8.74 50.37
CA LEU A 673 -2.75 -8.87 49.42
C LEU A 673 -1.73 -9.95 49.84
N GLY A 674 -1.99 -10.67 50.93
CA GLY A 674 -1.08 -11.70 51.46
C GLY A 674 0.09 -11.15 52.30
N PHE A 675 0.01 -9.90 52.77
CA PHE A 675 1.04 -9.30 53.61
C PHE A 675 0.58 -9.15 55.07
N ALA A 676 1.44 -9.53 56.01
CA ALA A 676 1.18 -9.38 57.45
C ALA A 676 1.20 -7.90 57.94
N GLY A 677 1.67 -6.98 57.10
CA GLY A 677 1.77 -5.56 57.37
C GLY A 677 2.27 -4.82 56.13
N ARG A 678 2.75 -3.58 56.29
CA ARG A 678 3.34 -2.81 55.17
C ARG A 678 4.56 -3.57 54.61
N PRO A 679 4.52 -4.03 53.35
CA PRO A 679 5.64 -4.75 52.76
C PRO A 679 6.82 -3.80 52.54
N LYS A 680 8.04 -4.32 52.69
CA LYS A 680 9.26 -3.62 52.26
C LYS A 680 9.39 -3.66 50.74
N GLU A 681 9.18 -4.84 50.17
CA GLU A 681 9.27 -5.16 48.75
C GLU A 681 8.20 -6.19 48.40
N PHE A 682 7.66 -6.12 47.19
CA PHE A 682 6.71 -7.08 46.65
C PHE A 682 6.71 -7.00 45.11
N LEU A 683 6.27 -8.07 44.48
CA LEU A 683 6.07 -8.13 43.04
C LEU A 683 4.63 -7.72 42.73
N PHE A 684 4.45 -6.87 41.72
CA PHE A 684 3.17 -6.35 41.28
C PHE A 684 2.99 -6.51 39.77
N ASP A 685 1.77 -6.82 39.35
CA ASP A 685 1.36 -6.71 37.95
C ASP A 685 -0.10 -6.26 37.86
N LEU A 686 -0.46 -5.63 36.74
CA LEU A 686 -1.81 -5.16 36.45
C LEU A 686 -2.17 -5.47 35.00
N ILE A 687 -3.37 -6.02 34.79
CA ILE A 687 -3.94 -6.22 33.45
C ILE A 687 -5.31 -5.53 33.35
N ALA A 688 -5.48 -4.64 32.38
CA ALA A 688 -6.76 -4.04 32.05
C ALA A 688 -7.41 -4.76 30.87
N ASN A 689 -8.64 -5.26 31.04
CA ASN A 689 -9.49 -5.69 29.93
C ASN A 689 -10.35 -4.51 29.46
N LEU A 690 -10.18 -4.12 28.20
CA LEU A 690 -10.85 -3.00 27.56
C LEU A 690 -11.90 -3.52 26.59
N THR A 691 -13.07 -2.91 26.60
CA THR A 691 -14.14 -3.31 25.66
C THR A 691 -14.11 -2.56 24.34
N ALA A 692 -13.58 -1.34 24.32
CA ALA A 692 -13.19 -0.63 23.11
C ALA A 692 -12.10 0.40 23.44
N LEU A 693 -11.17 0.65 22.52
CA LEU A 693 -10.22 1.76 22.66
C LEU A 693 -10.53 2.76 21.54
N GLY A 694 -10.77 4.03 21.89
CA GLY A 694 -10.93 5.18 20.98
C GLY A 694 -11.39 4.87 19.55
N ASP A 695 -12.69 5.05 19.29
CA ASP A 695 -13.38 4.91 17.99
C ASP A 695 -13.27 3.59 17.18
N ALA A 696 -12.49 2.58 17.58
CA ALA A 696 -12.36 1.32 16.85
C ALA A 696 -12.83 0.07 17.64
N HIS A 697 -13.55 -0.82 16.97
CA HIS A 697 -14.34 -1.95 17.50
C HIS A 697 -13.51 -3.19 17.91
N SER A 698 -12.33 -2.99 18.48
CA SER A 698 -11.50 -4.08 19.01
C SER A 698 -11.03 -3.72 20.41
N GLY A 699 -11.85 -4.07 21.40
CA GLY A 699 -11.40 -4.18 22.79
C GLY A 699 -10.26 -5.20 22.92
N GLY A 700 -9.45 -5.09 23.97
CA GLY A 700 -8.28 -5.94 24.18
C GLY A 700 -7.80 -5.91 25.62
N ARG A 701 -6.91 -6.86 25.97
CA ARG A 701 -6.24 -6.90 27.28
C ARG A 701 -4.88 -6.22 27.20
N LEU A 702 -4.55 -5.39 28.18
CA LEU A 702 -3.29 -4.65 28.28
C LEU A 702 -2.63 -4.89 29.63
N ALA A 703 -1.36 -5.32 29.63
CA ALA A 703 -0.57 -5.52 30.84
C ALA A 703 0.34 -4.33 31.13
N LEU A 704 0.68 -4.12 32.40
CA LEU A 704 1.50 -3.00 32.86
C LEU A 704 2.92 -3.02 32.28
N ASN A 705 3.48 -4.22 32.05
CA ASN A 705 4.83 -4.40 31.49
C ASN A 705 4.94 -4.13 29.98
N GLY A 706 3.92 -3.53 29.35
CA GLY A 706 3.94 -3.11 27.94
C GLY A 706 3.79 -4.25 26.91
N ASN A 707 3.78 -5.51 27.32
CA ASN A 707 3.71 -6.65 26.40
C ASN A 707 2.26 -7.09 26.18
N TYR A 708 1.50 -6.39 25.32
CA TYR A 708 0.26 -6.97 24.79
C TYR A 708 -0.16 -6.47 23.39
N ASP A 709 -0.27 -7.42 22.45
CA ASP A 709 -1.06 -7.33 21.22
C ASP A 709 -2.52 -7.78 21.50
N SER A 710 -3.48 -6.93 21.14
CA SER A 710 -4.89 -6.80 21.59
C SER A 710 -5.84 -8.02 21.47
N TYR A 711 -5.38 -9.25 21.20
CA TYR A 711 -6.25 -10.39 20.83
C TYR A 711 -6.18 -11.65 21.74
N CYS A 712 -5.69 -11.61 22.99
CA CYS A 712 -5.65 -12.83 23.81
C CYS A 712 -6.95 -13.17 24.57
N ARG A 713 -7.51 -14.35 24.27
CA ARG A 713 -8.18 -15.20 25.27
C ARG A 713 -7.14 -15.81 26.24
N SER A 714 -7.37 -15.57 27.54
CA SER A 714 -7.14 -16.43 28.72
C SER A 714 -5.87 -17.30 28.86
N GLY A 715 -4.68 -16.79 28.53
CA GLY A 715 -3.41 -17.49 28.81
C GLY A 715 -2.74 -17.15 30.15
N HIS A 716 -3.17 -16.09 30.85
CA HIS A 716 -2.44 -15.55 32.01
C HIS A 716 -2.91 -16.01 33.39
N TYR A 717 -3.78 -17.02 33.49
CA TYR A 717 -4.12 -17.61 34.79
C TYR A 717 -2.95 -18.37 35.44
N SER A 718 -1.73 -18.24 34.91
CA SER A 718 -0.74 -19.30 34.99
C SER A 718 0.70 -18.96 35.33
N CYS A 719 1.22 -17.82 34.91
CA CYS A 719 2.67 -17.67 34.87
C CYS A 719 3.16 -16.80 36.01
N VAL A 720 2.94 -17.28 37.24
CA VAL A 720 3.50 -16.64 38.43
C VAL A 720 4.38 -17.64 39.16
N SER A 721 5.69 -17.57 38.90
CA SER A 721 6.70 -18.09 39.81
C SER A 721 7.08 -17.02 40.85
N ALA A 722 7.57 -17.50 41.98
CA ALA A 722 8.24 -16.73 43.02
C ALA A 722 9.71 -16.42 42.68
N GLU A 723 10.28 -17.20 41.75
CA GLU A 723 11.64 -17.09 41.23
C GLU A 723 11.67 -16.23 39.97
#